data_AF-A0A9N9F0U0-F1
#
_entry.id   AF-A0A9N9F0U0-F1
#
_cell.length_a   1.000
_cell.length_b   1.000
_cell.length_c   1.000
_cell.angle_alpha   90.00
_cell.angle_beta   90.00
_cell.angle_gamma   90.00
#
_symmetry.space_group_name_H-M   'P 1'
#
loop_
_entity.id
_entity.type
_entity.pdbx_description
1 polymer ?
#
loop_
_entity_poly.entity_id
_entity_poly.type
_entity_poly.pdbx_seq_one_letter_code
_entity_poly.pdbx_strand_id
1 'polypeptide(L)'
;YLSGEFRVSRILARDHIKLMSTLYFQSANAFAIFLRNQRRWEAAPLDPKVVNKFREGCAKHNYSPNCILPHGSYLINLGNPDKEKREKSYEAFLEDLKRCEMLGIKLYNFHPGSSVGKCTIDQSIRHIADCINKAHKETKSVVCVIENMAGSGNVVGSKFEELAEIISRVEDKSRVGICIDTCHAFAAGYDLRTSKKYEETMSEFSRKIGFQYLRGIHLNDSLTDLGSNRDRHANIGKGFLGLEPFRLIMNDSRLDGIPLILETPVEQDGDYKKEIELLYELVGKSSLSEVNTSNYLAEGKDVTPESKGKRSGKHISDVDSNKKASSKKSTASRATVIKRNARFICSVPTLSIRHWQNQKKIKSTRLKRFYSQYSPADEKETIVRLLYGIGSRREVEQYLRHFSSVESQKFAVIKVGGAVLSDELETLASSLTFLNRVGLYPIVLHGAGPQLNGLLESAGVEPNYIDGIRVTDAKTLEIAREIFLKENLKLVEALERSGTRARPIPGGVFVADYLDREKYGYVGKITGVRKNVVESSVQAGALPILTSLAETPSGQMLNVNADVAAGELARVLEPLKIVYLSEKGGLLHGETGKKIDVINLDEEYENYLKLPWVKYGTRLKLKEIKELLDCLPRTSSVAITAAGQLHKELFTDSGAGTLIRRGYRLFKFKSVDEMDKNKLQNLLQSIEGSRVSSISDLAKKNYTIYSDEPYEVLAAVSQGNGNIPVLEEFVATKNGILNNVTDNIWAMLRKEYSRLIWTIDENDENKSWYFERADGSYGLNGKILFWYGIENVDDISKVVKNFAHEPSNVNVHQTYQPSATTFGNSIRAFSSFAKHNKNTSPSSHLSRRMYSTSTSNATKVALIGARGYTGQNLISLINGHPHISLSHVSSRELEGQKLSGYTKSDITYSNLKAEQIKEMQENGEVDCWIMALPNGVCSPFVRAVDEAQTEKSLIVDLSADFRFTEEWTYGLPELCDRPAIKKATRISNPGCYATGSQLSISPLLPYISEAPTIFGVSGYSGAGTKPSPKNDPEFLKDNIIPYTLTDHIHEREVSHHLGKTVNFIPHVAPWFQGITLTVNIPLSKSFKSAEIRELYEQRYAGEKLIKVTEDVPLVKEISSKHYVRIGGFAVHSSRKRVVVVATIDNLLKGAATQALQVCHRPNGINFELVFVEVCAKTFSSTILQNMNLALGYDEYEGIPLE
;
A
#
# COMPACT_ATOMS: atom_id res chain seq x y z
N TYR A 1 -52.59 17.94 -13.75
CA TYR A 1 -52.27 16.90 -14.74
C TYR A 1 -50.81 16.49 -14.54
N LEU A 2 -50.46 15.23 -14.37
CA LEU A 2 -51.30 14.01 -14.39
C LEU A 2 -51.37 13.37 -13.00
N SER A 3 -52.59 13.06 -12.56
CA SER A 3 -52.84 12.06 -11.52
C SER A 3 -52.92 10.70 -12.20
N GLY A 4 -51.91 9.86 -11.99
CA GLY A 4 -51.82 8.50 -12.50
C GLY A 4 -50.82 7.72 -11.66
N GLU A 5 -51.18 6.50 -11.29
CA GLU A 5 -50.37 5.69 -10.38
C GLU A 5 -49.05 5.29 -11.06
N PHE A 6 -47.91 5.66 -10.46
CA PHE A 6 -46.61 5.16 -10.90
C PHE A 6 -46.52 3.66 -10.61
N ARG A 7 -46.79 2.84 -11.64
CA ARG A 7 -46.44 1.40 -11.72
C ARG A 7 -44.92 1.21 -11.82
N VAL A 8 -44.20 1.80 -10.87
CA VAL A 8 -42.76 1.91 -10.91
C VAL A 8 -42.20 1.66 -9.51
N SER A 9 -41.46 0.56 -9.42
CA SER A 9 -40.61 0.16 -8.32
C SER A 9 -39.69 1.28 -7.83
N ARG A 10 -39.41 1.33 -6.52
CA ARG A 10 -38.87 2.53 -5.86
C ARG A 10 -37.34 2.55 -5.84
N ILE A 11 -36.70 3.39 -6.65
CA ILE A 11 -35.24 3.45 -6.80
C ILE A 11 -34.61 4.47 -5.84
N LEU A 12 -33.48 4.14 -5.19
CA LEU A 12 -32.53 5.14 -4.63
C LEU A 12 -31.07 4.59 -4.53
N ALA A 13 -30.12 5.50 -4.35
CA ALA A 13 -28.68 5.31 -4.19
C ALA A 13 -28.22 4.67 -2.86
N ARG A 14 -27.12 3.91 -2.88
CA ARG A 14 -26.32 3.57 -1.70
C ARG A 14 -25.29 4.66 -1.41
N ASP A 15 -25.70 5.70 -0.69
CA ASP A 15 -24.78 6.73 -0.21
C ASP A 15 -24.26 6.41 1.21
N HIS A 16 -23.06 6.86 1.54
CA HIS A 16 -22.42 6.70 2.86
C HIS A 16 -22.91 7.73 3.90
N ILE A 17 -24.21 8.04 3.84
CA ILE A 17 -24.92 8.88 4.80
C ILE A 17 -24.84 8.25 6.20
N LYS A 18 -24.01 8.85 7.06
CA LYS A 18 -24.18 8.75 8.51
C LYS A 18 -25.58 9.24 8.85
N LEU A 19 -26.21 8.66 9.86
CA LEU A 19 -27.61 8.90 10.30
C LEU A 19 -28.00 10.35 10.68
N MET A 20 -27.14 11.33 10.42
CA MET A 20 -27.23 12.72 10.90
C MET A 20 -27.18 13.79 9.78
N SER A 21 -26.89 13.42 8.53
CA SER A 21 -26.95 14.36 7.38
C SER A 21 -28.32 14.35 6.69
N THR A 22 -28.63 15.44 5.98
CA THR A 22 -29.99 15.83 5.56
C THR A 22 -30.67 14.83 4.63
N LEU A 23 -31.87 14.37 5.01
CA LEU A 23 -32.77 13.56 4.17
C LEU A 23 -33.35 14.37 2.99
N TYR A 24 -32.59 14.54 1.90
CA TYR A 24 -33.07 15.27 0.72
C TYR A 24 -32.45 14.82 -0.61
N PHE A 25 -32.90 13.68 -1.14
CA PHE A 25 -32.71 13.32 -2.55
C PHE A 25 -33.92 13.79 -3.38
N GLN A 26 -33.70 14.71 -4.33
CA GLN A 26 -34.78 15.34 -5.11
C GLN A 26 -35.52 14.42 -6.09
N SER A 27 -35.04 13.20 -6.34
CA SER A 27 -35.45 12.37 -7.50
C SER A 27 -35.83 10.93 -7.15
N ALA A 28 -35.99 10.59 -5.86
CA ALA A 28 -35.96 9.20 -5.39
C ALA A 28 -36.90 8.96 -4.19
N ASN A 29 -37.30 7.69 -3.96
CA ASN A 29 -38.51 7.34 -3.18
C ASN A 29 -38.41 6.04 -2.32
N ALA A 30 -37.22 5.45 -2.24
CA ALA A 30 -36.75 4.46 -1.26
C ALA A 30 -35.43 4.95 -0.64
N PHE A 31 -34.75 4.23 0.26
CA PHE A 31 -33.29 4.39 0.49
C PHE A 31 -32.63 3.23 1.25
N ALA A 32 -31.32 3.09 1.09
CA ALA A 32 -30.46 2.28 1.94
C ALA A 32 -29.48 3.16 2.73
N ILE A 33 -29.13 2.71 3.94
CA ILE A 33 -28.18 3.36 4.86
C ILE A 33 -27.45 2.30 5.68
N PHE A 34 -26.27 2.62 6.22
CA PHE A 34 -25.63 1.80 7.25
C PHE A 34 -26.00 2.35 8.65
N LEU A 35 -26.52 1.49 9.52
CA LEU A 35 -26.92 1.86 10.90
C LEU A 35 -25.73 2.06 11.85
N ARG A 36 -24.54 1.60 11.44
CA ARG A 36 -23.25 1.70 12.15
C ARG A 36 -22.10 1.82 11.15
N ASN A 37 -20.87 1.97 11.64
CA ASN A 37 -19.69 1.82 10.79
C ASN A 37 -19.53 0.36 10.34
N GLN A 38 -19.60 0.11 9.03
CA GLN A 38 -19.57 -1.21 8.38
C GLN A 38 -18.21 -1.94 8.44
N ARG A 39 -17.21 -1.37 9.13
CA ARG A 39 -15.88 -1.96 9.38
C ARG A 39 -15.54 -2.04 10.88
N ARG A 40 -16.48 -1.76 11.79
CA ARG A 40 -16.29 -1.88 13.25
C ARG A 40 -17.42 -2.70 13.88
N TRP A 41 -17.09 -3.36 14.99
CA TRP A 41 -18.07 -4.10 15.81
C TRP A 41 -18.89 -3.12 16.66
N GLU A 42 -18.20 -2.30 17.44
CA GLU A 42 -18.79 -1.31 18.33
C GLU A 42 -19.43 -0.15 17.55
N ALA A 43 -20.57 0.31 18.08
CA ALA A 43 -21.32 1.45 17.59
C ALA A 43 -21.92 2.20 18.79
N ALA A 44 -21.93 3.54 18.74
CA ALA A 44 -22.54 4.33 19.81
C ALA A 44 -24.06 4.08 19.89
N PRO A 45 -24.69 4.20 21.08
CA PRO A 45 -26.14 4.25 21.20
C PRO A 45 -26.73 5.37 20.33
N LEU A 46 -27.93 5.15 19.78
CA LEU A 46 -28.62 6.19 19.02
C LEU A 46 -29.21 7.25 19.98
N ASP A 47 -28.80 8.51 19.82
CA ASP A 47 -29.41 9.65 20.50
C ASP A 47 -30.92 9.74 20.12
N PRO A 48 -31.84 9.74 21.10
CA PRO A 48 -33.27 9.95 20.85
C PRO A 48 -33.60 11.19 20.00
N LYS A 49 -32.79 12.25 20.06
CA LYS A 49 -32.95 13.45 19.21
C LYS A 49 -32.71 13.14 17.73
N VAL A 50 -31.77 12.26 17.42
CA VAL A 50 -31.49 11.80 16.04
C VAL A 50 -32.61 10.86 15.56
N VAL A 51 -33.09 9.97 16.44
CA VAL A 51 -34.23 9.08 16.15
C VAL A 51 -35.49 9.87 15.80
N ASN A 52 -35.80 10.93 16.56
CA ASN A 52 -36.95 11.81 16.27
C ASN A 52 -36.76 12.58 14.97
N LYS A 53 -35.62 13.24 14.74
CA LYS A 53 -35.30 13.93 13.48
C LYS A 53 -35.39 13.01 12.26
N PHE A 54 -34.96 11.76 12.37
CA PHE A 54 -35.07 10.77 11.30
C PHE A 54 -36.53 10.45 10.97
N ARG A 55 -37.36 10.20 11.99
CA ARG A 55 -38.81 9.94 11.83
C ARG A 55 -39.55 11.15 11.25
N GLU A 56 -39.26 12.35 11.75
CA GLU A 56 -39.79 13.63 11.25
C GLU A 56 -39.40 13.86 9.78
N GLY A 57 -38.14 13.61 9.42
CA GLY A 57 -37.66 13.71 8.05
C GLY A 57 -38.32 12.71 7.10
N CYS A 58 -38.47 11.45 7.53
CA CYS A 58 -39.18 10.44 6.74
C CYS A 58 -40.64 10.83 6.50
N ALA A 59 -41.34 11.31 7.53
CA ALA A 59 -42.71 11.81 7.39
C ALA A 59 -42.82 13.03 6.48
N LYS A 60 -41.95 14.04 6.67
CA LYS A 60 -41.89 15.28 5.87
C LYS A 60 -41.64 15.00 4.37
N HIS A 61 -40.86 13.97 4.06
CA HIS A 61 -40.48 13.62 2.69
C HIS A 61 -41.19 12.36 2.16
N ASN A 62 -42.28 11.91 2.80
CA ASN A 62 -43.14 10.78 2.40
C ASN A 62 -42.41 9.42 2.23
N TYR A 63 -41.29 9.20 2.92
CA TYR A 63 -40.61 7.90 2.94
C TYR A 63 -41.37 6.91 3.84
N SER A 64 -41.93 5.88 3.23
CA SER A 64 -42.57 4.77 3.96
C SER A 64 -41.50 3.89 4.62
N PRO A 65 -41.69 3.43 5.88
CA PRO A 65 -40.78 2.50 6.56
C PRO A 65 -40.54 1.16 5.85
N ASN A 66 -41.40 0.78 4.91
CA ASN A 66 -41.27 -0.42 4.06
C ASN A 66 -40.37 -0.19 2.83
N CYS A 67 -39.91 1.03 2.62
CA CYS A 67 -39.10 1.45 1.47
C CYS A 67 -37.71 1.94 1.92
N ILE A 68 -37.38 1.71 3.20
CA ILE A 68 -36.08 1.95 3.79
C ILE A 68 -35.48 0.56 4.03
N LEU A 69 -34.35 0.27 3.38
CA LEU A 69 -33.67 -1.02 3.41
C LEU A 69 -32.23 -0.84 3.88
N PRO A 70 -31.97 -0.69 5.19
CA PRO A 70 -30.62 -0.52 5.71
C PRO A 70 -29.79 -1.78 5.47
N HIS A 71 -28.50 -1.58 5.20
CA HIS A 71 -27.56 -2.68 4.98
C HIS A 71 -26.79 -3.01 6.27
N GLY A 72 -26.71 -4.29 6.59
CA GLY A 72 -25.93 -4.80 7.72
C GLY A 72 -24.42 -4.65 7.53
N SER A 73 -23.69 -4.68 8.65
CA SER A 73 -22.23 -4.61 8.65
C SER A 73 -21.60 -5.85 8.00
N TYR A 74 -20.60 -5.65 7.13
CA TYR A 74 -19.87 -6.74 6.45
C TYR A 74 -19.11 -7.69 7.40
N LEU A 75 -19.05 -7.37 8.70
CA LEU A 75 -18.48 -8.21 9.74
C LEU A 75 -19.43 -9.32 10.22
N ILE A 76 -20.74 -9.20 9.96
CA ILE A 76 -21.75 -10.17 10.42
C ILE A 76 -21.64 -11.47 9.61
N ASN A 77 -21.40 -12.59 10.30
CA ASN A 77 -21.51 -13.92 9.73
C ASN A 77 -22.29 -14.84 10.70
N LEU A 78 -23.60 -14.91 10.53
CA LEU A 78 -24.47 -15.78 11.34
C LEU A 78 -24.25 -17.26 11.04
N GLY A 79 -23.83 -17.60 9.82
CA GLY A 79 -23.51 -18.98 9.39
C GLY A 79 -22.20 -19.54 9.93
N ASN A 80 -21.41 -18.76 10.67
CA ASN A 80 -20.10 -19.18 11.17
C ASN A 80 -20.24 -20.33 12.19
N PRO A 81 -19.59 -21.50 12.03
CA PRO A 81 -19.65 -22.58 13.02
C PRO A 81 -18.94 -22.25 14.34
N ASP A 82 -17.95 -21.36 14.30
CA ASP A 82 -17.18 -20.87 15.44
C ASP A 82 -18.10 -20.11 16.41
N LYS A 83 -18.39 -20.69 17.59
CA LYS A 83 -19.45 -20.20 18.49
C LYS A 83 -19.25 -18.74 18.87
N GLU A 84 -18.05 -18.36 19.34
CA GLU A 84 -17.76 -17.00 19.79
C GLU A 84 -17.93 -15.97 18.67
N LYS A 85 -17.48 -16.29 17.46
CA LYS A 85 -17.61 -15.40 16.30
C LYS A 85 -19.05 -15.30 15.80
N ARG A 86 -19.85 -16.37 15.96
CA ARG A 86 -21.29 -16.35 15.71
C ARG A 86 -22.04 -15.57 16.77
N GLU A 87 -21.71 -15.71 18.06
CA GLU A 87 -22.30 -14.95 19.16
C GLU A 87 -22.06 -13.45 18.95
N LYS A 88 -20.82 -13.04 18.63
CA LYS A 88 -20.49 -11.64 18.31
C LYS A 88 -21.16 -11.11 17.04
N SER A 89 -21.34 -11.97 16.02
CA SER A 89 -22.12 -11.63 14.82
C SER A 89 -23.61 -11.45 15.14
N TYR A 90 -24.15 -12.30 16.02
CA TYR A 90 -25.52 -12.23 16.50
C TYR A 90 -25.77 -10.96 17.33
N GLU A 91 -24.85 -10.58 18.22
CA GLU A 91 -24.95 -9.35 19.01
C GLU A 91 -25.06 -8.11 18.12
N ALA A 92 -24.19 -7.97 17.12
CA ALA A 92 -24.23 -6.85 16.18
C ALA A 92 -25.51 -6.85 15.32
N PHE A 93 -25.92 -8.01 14.81
CA PHE A 93 -27.16 -8.20 14.04
C PHE A 93 -28.41 -7.81 14.85
N LEU A 94 -28.52 -8.33 16.07
CA LEU A 94 -29.59 -8.05 17.02
C LEU A 94 -29.68 -6.56 17.39
N GLU A 95 -28.53 -5.93 17.63
CA GLU A 95 -28.44 -4.52 17.97
C GLU A 95 -28.83 -3.63 16.77
N ASP A 96 -28.51 -4.03 15.54
CA ASP A 96 -28.96 -3.33 14.33
C ASP A 96 -30.47 -3.49 14.08
N LEU A 97 -31.06 -4.67 14.35
CA LEU A 97 -32.52 -4.83 14.33
C LEU A 97 -33.18 -3.95 15.40
N LYS A 98 -32.60 -3.85 16.61
CA LYS A 98 -33.06 -2.93 17.66
C LYS A 98 -32.93 -1.46 17.24
N ARG A 99 -31.87 -1.08 16.49
CA ARG A 99 -31.76 0.25 15.85
C ARG A 99 -32.86 0.50 14.81
N CYS A 100 -33.21 -0.48 13.98
CA CYS A 100 -34.35 -0.37 13.06
C CYS A 100 -35.66 -0.10 13.82
N GLU A 101 -35.94 -0.81 14.92
CA GLU A 101 -37.15 -0.57 15.73
C GLU A 101 -37.16 0.83 16.38
N MET A 102 -36.01 1.31 16.86
CA MET A 102 -35.86 2.69 17.33
C MET A 102 -36.19 3.69 16.21
N LEU A 103 -35.63 3.52 15.02
CA LEU A 103 -35.89 4.41 13.88
C LEU A 103 -37.29 4.25 13.27
N GLY A 104 -37.98 3.15 13.54
CA GLY A 104 -39.29 2.80 13.00
C GLY A 104 -39.25 2.05 11.67
N ILE A 105 -38.06 1.70 11.18
CA ILE A 105 -37.78 1.02 9.91
C ILE A 105 -38.27 -0.43 9.97
N LYS A 106 -38.80 -0.96 8.86
CA LYS A 106 -39.43 -2.29 8.81
C LYS A 106 -38.62 -3.38 8.10
N LEU A 107 -37.64 -3.03 7.27
CA LEU A 107 -36.76 -3.99 6.61
C LEU A 107 -35.33 -3.85 7.15
N TYR A 108 -34.53 -4.91 7.05
CA TYR A 108 -33.09 -4.88 7.31
C TYR A 108 -32.40 -5.92 6.43
N ASN A 109 -31.55 -5.48 5.51
CA ASN A 109 -30.82 -6.34 4.57
C ASN A 109 -29.48 -6.79 5.15
N PHE A 110 -29.14 -8.06 4.99
CA PHE A 110 -27.84 -8.58 5.39
C PHE A 110 -27.41 -9.79 4.55
N HIS A 111 -26.10 -9.97 4.41
CA HIS A 111 -25.54 -11.19 3.84
C HIS A 111 -25.70 -12.35 4.86
N PRO A 112 -26.22 -13.52 4.45
CA PRO A 112 -26.38 -14.67 5.36
C PRO A 112 -25.08 -15.15 6.01
N GLY A 113 -23.96 -15.05 5.26
CA GLY A 113 -22.61 -15.35 5.75
C GLY A 113 -21.97 -16.56 5.08
N SER A 114 -21.17 -17.30 5.84
CA SER A 114 -20.27 -18.35 5.33
C SER A 114 -19.96 -19.41 6.38
N SER A 115 -19.90 -20.67 5.94
CA SER A 115 -19.42 -21.82 6.73
C SER A 115 -17.92 -21.75 7.07
N VAL A 116 -17.20 -20.81 6.44
CA VAL A 116 -15.73 -20.64 6.45
C VAL A 116 -14.93 -21.92 6.19
N GLY A 117 -15.53 -22.89 5.48
CA GLY A 117 -14.93 -24.20 5.20
C GLY A 117 -14.80 -25.11 6.43
N LYS A 118 -15.47 -24.78 7.54
CA LYS A 118 -15.38 -25.49 8.83
C LYS A 118 -16.65 -26.27 9.21
N CYS A 119 -17.75 -26.10 8.49
CA CYS A 119 -18.96 -26.91 8.62
C CYS A 119 -19.62 -27.12 7.26
N THR A 120 -20.60 -28.02 7.19
CA THR A 120 -21.44 -28.20 6.00
C THR A 120 -22.32 -26.98 5.76
N ILE A 121 -22.74 -26.77 4.50
CA ILE A 121 -23.69 -25.70 4.15
C ILE A 121 -24.99 -25.83 4.96
N ASP A 122 -25.51 -27.05 5.15
CA ASP A 122 -26.67 -27.32 6.01
C ASP A 122 -26.49 -26.86 7.47
N GLN A 123 -25.33 -27.12 8.09
CA GLN A 123 -25.03 -26.65 9.45
C GLN A 123 -24.95 -25.12 9.52
N SER A 124 -24.38 -24.49 8.48
CA SER A 124 -24.31 -23.04 8.36
C SER A 124 -25.70 -22.41 8.18
N ILE A 125 -26.56 -23.01 7.34
CA ILE A 125 -27.98 -22.66 7.16
C ILE A 125 -28.75 -22.77 8.49
N ARG A 126 -28.53 -23.84 9.27
CA ARG A 126 -29.13 -23.97 10.61
C ARG A 126 -28.71 -22.81 11.51
N HIS A 127 -27.41 -22.51 11.61
CA HIS A 127 -26.93 -21.39 12.41
C HIS A 127 -27.52 -20.03 12.01
N ILE A 128 -27.71 -19.77 10.71
CA ILE A 128 -28.37 -18.55 10.23
C ILE A 128 -29.82 -18.50 10.70
N ALA A 129 -30.59 -19.57 10.50
CA ALA A 129 -31.99 -19.65 10.92
C ALA A 129 -32.16 -19.57 12.44
N ASP A 130 -31.29 -20.25 13.21
CA ASP A 130 -31.24 -20.20 14.68
C ASP A 130 -31.03 -18.76 15.18
N CYS A 131 -30.09 -18.01 14.57
CA CYS A 131 -29.84 -16.62 14.89
C CYS A 131 -31.02 -15.70 14.52
N ILE A 132 -31.67 -15.90 13.37
CA ILE A 132 -32.90 -15.15 13.00
C ILE A 132 -34.02 -15.45 14.01
N ASN A 133 -34.23 -16.72 14.38
CA ASN A 133 -35.25 -17.14 15.34
C ASN A 133 -35.00 -16.57 16.74
N LYS A 134 -33.75 -16.53 17.20
CA LYS A 134 -33.34 -15.88 18.46
C LYS A 134 -33.63 -14.37 18.41
N ALA A 135 -33.25 -13.70 17.31
CA ALA A 135 -33.50 -12.26 17.14
C ALA A 135 -34.99 -11.90 17.03
N HIS A 136 -35.81 -12.74 16.37
CA HIS A 136 -37.26 -12.56 16.28
C HIS A 136 -37.97 -12.67 17.65
N LYS A 137 -37.36 -13.35 18.62
CA LYS A 137 -37.86 -13.43 20.01
C LYS A 137 -37.43 -12.23 20.86
N GLU A 138 -36.39 -11.51 20.46
CA GLU A 138 -35.87 -10.31 21.12
C GLU A 138 -36.28 -8.97 20.48
N THR A 139 -36.94 -8.99 19.33
CA THR A 139 -37.38 -7.82 18.55
C THR A 139 -38.81 -8.03 18.06
N LYS A 140 -39.58 -6.98 17.76
CA LYS A 140 -41.03 -7.09 17.56
C LYS A 140 -41.51 -6.99 16.11
N SER A 141 -40.82 -6.24 15.26
CA SER A 141 -41.45 -5.71 14.03
C SER A 141 -40.56 -5.47 12.81
N VAL A 142 -39.28 -5.85 12.84
CA VAL A 142 -38.38 -5.80 11.67
C VAL A 142 -38.43 -7.12 10.92
N VAL A 143 -38.48 -7.06 9.59
CA VAL A 143 -38.31 -8.18 8.67
C VAL A 143 -36.82 -8.35 8.37
N CYS A 144 -36.28 -9.53 8.67
CA CYS A 144 -34.91 -9.91 8.30
C CYS A 144 -34.87 -10.26 6.81
N VAL A 145 -34.20 -9.42 6.01
CA VAL A 145 -34.07 -9.59 4.56
C VAL A 145 -32.69 -10.18 4.25
N ILE A 146 -32.67 -11.38 3.68
CA ILE A 146 -31.46 -12.13 3.37
C ILE A 146 -31.08 -11.87 1.91
N GLU A 147 -29.87 -11.43 1.65
CA GLU A 147 -29.39 -11.22 0.27
C GLU A 147 -28.87 -12.53 -0.36
N ASN A 148 -29.06 -12.70 -1.68
CA ASN A 148 -28.36 -13.75 -2.42
C ASN A 148 -26.88 -13.38 -2.62
N MET A 149 -26.00 -14.37 -2.48
CA MET A 149 -24.56 -14.14 -2.55
C MET A 149 -23.96 -14.48 -3.91
N ALA A 150 -22.91 -13.78 -4.33
CA ALA A 150 -22.20 -14.02 -5.59
C ALA A 150 -21.57 -15.42 -5.76
N GLY A 151 -21.52 -16.29 -4.73
CA GLY A 151 -20.96 -17.65 -4.82
C GLY A 151 -19.46 -17.80 -4.52
N SER A 152 -18.78 -16.75 -4.07
CA SER A 152 -17.33 -16.80 -3.78
C SER A 152 -16.97 -17.75 -2.61
N GLY A 153 -16.30 -18.86 -2.91
CA GLY A 153 -15.65 -19.72 -1.92
C GLY A 153 -16.61 -20.51 -1.05
N ASN A 154 -16.82 -20.08 0.21
CA ASN A 154 -17.62 -20.79 1.23
C ASN A 154 -18.86 -20.01 1.68
N VAL A 155 -19.33 -19.03 0.89
CA VAL A 155 -20.56 -18.28 1.20
C VAL A 155 -21.81 -19.18 1.11
N VAL A 156 -22.84 -18.85 1.88
CA VAL A 156 -24.16 -19.50 1.86
C VAL A 156 -25.15 -18.57 1.16
N GLY A 157 -26.20 -19.11 0.54
CA GLY A 157 -27.24 -18.30 -0.10
C GLY A 157 -26.86 -17.86 -1.52
N SER A 158 -25.94 -18.59 -2.15
CA SER A 158 -25.59 -18.42 -3.57
C SER A 158 -26.63 -19.02 -4.51
N LYS A 159 -27.35 -20.02 -4.03
CA LYS A 159 -28.44 -20.71 -4.74
C LYS A 159 -29.78 -20.38 -4.08
N PHE A 160 -30.84 -20.29 -4.88
CA PHE A 160 -32.19 -20.09 -4.37
C PHE A 160 -32.67 -21.24 -3.47
N GLU A 161 -32.14 -22.46 -3.63
CA GLU A 161 -32.31 -23.57 -2.69
C GLU A 161 -31.78 -23.25 -1.29
N GLU A 162 -30.57 -22.69 -1.18
CA GLU A 162 -29.91 -22.39 0.10
C GLU A 162 -30.71 -21.31 0.86
N LEU A 163 -31.22 -20.31 0.14
CA LEU A 163 -32.09 -19.27 0.69
C LEU A 163 -33.47 -19.82 1.10
N ALA A 164 -34.06 -20.70 0.29
CA ALA A 164 -35.31 -21.39 0.62
C ALA A 164 -35.17 -22.29 1.85
N GLU A 165 -34.04 -22.98 2.01
CA GLU A 165 -33.74 -23.79 3.20
C GLU A 165 -33.61 -22.92 4.46
N ILE A 166 -32.97 -21.74 4.41
CA ILE A 166 -32.95 -20.79 5.54
C ILE A 166 -34.39 -20.37 5.88
N ILE A 167 -35.16 -19.90 4.89
CA ILE A 167 -36.57 -19.50 5.09
C ILE A 167 -37.42 -20.65 5.65
N SER A 168 -37.18 -21.89 5.23
CA SER A 168 -37.90 -23.06 5.73
C SER A 168 -37.72 -23.26 7.24
N ARG A 169 -36.56 -22.87 7.79
CA ARG A 169 -36.15 -23.05 9.20
C ARG A 169 -36.42 -21.83 10.09
N VAL A 170 -36.73 -20.67 9.53
CA VAL A 170 -37.20 -19.51 10.32
C VAL A 170 -38.62 -19.77 10.82
N GLU A 171 -38.89 -19.60 12.10
CA GLU A 171 -40.20 -19.85 12.74
C GLU A 171 -41.26 -18.86 12.23
N ASP A 172 -40.99 -17.56 12.34
CA ASP A 172 -41.90 -16.50 11.87
C ASP A 172 -41.69 -16.20 10.39
N LYS A 173 -42.53 -16.80 9.54
CA LYS A 173 -42.55 -16.58 8.09
C LYS A 173 -42.95 -15.16 7.68
N SER A 174 -43.61 -14.38 8.55
CA SER A 174 -44.01 -13.00 8.22
C SER A 174 -42.85 -12.02 8.31
N ARG A 175 -41.82 -12.35 9.10
CA ARG A 175 -40.65 -11.51 9.40
C ARG A 175 -39.35 -11.95 8.71
N VAL A 176 -39.42 -12.78 7.67
CA VAL A 176 -38.27 -13.09 6.81
C VAL A 176 -38.58 -12.75 5.35
N GLY A 177 -37.55 -12.38 4.59
CA GLY A 177 -37.62 -12.17 3.14
C GLY A 177 -36.26 -12.22 2.46
N ILE A 178 -36.24 -11.99 1.15
CA ILE A 178 -35.05 -11.99 0.30
C ILE A 178 -34.85 -10.61 -0.35
N CYS A 179 -33.60 -10.19 -0.47
CA CYS A 179 -33.16 -9.18 -1.44
C CYS A 179 -32.48 -9.89 -2.62
N ILE A 180 -32.84 -9.53 -3.85
CA ILE A 180 -32.11 -10.00 -5.04
C ILE A 180 -31.09 -8.95 -5.45
N ASP A 181 -29.80 -9.18 -5.22
CA ASP A 181 -28.75 -8.45 -5.93
C ASP A 181 -28.55 -9.04 -7.33
N THR A 182 -28.65 -8.17 -8.33
CA THR A 182 -28.57 -8.52 -9.76
C THR A 182 -27.17 -8.90 -10.21
N CYS A 183 -26.12 -8.28 -9.67
CA CYS A 183 -24.73 -8.66 -9.91
C CYS A 183 -24.40 -9.99 -9.24
N HIS A 184 -24.85 -10.23 -8.01
CA HIS A 184 -24.68 -11.49 -7.29
C HIS A 184 -25.42 -12.64 -7.98
N ALA A 185 -26.64 -12.41 -8.47
CA ALA A 185 -27.39 -13.42 -9.21
C ALA A 185 -26.63 -13.83 -10.49
N PHE A 186 -26.14 -12.83 -11.24
CA PHE A 186 -25.35 -13.05 -12.44
C PHE A 186 -23.99 -13.74 -12.16
N ALA A 187 -23.30 -13.32 -11.11
CA ALA A 187 -22.03 -13.90 -10.66
C ALA A 187 -22.18 -15.36 -10.18
N ALA A 188 -23.32 -15.71 -9.57
CA ALA A 188 -23.67 -17.08 -9.18
C ALA A 188 -24.17 -17.95 -10.36
N GLY A 189 -24.46 -17.35 -11.52
CA GLY A 189 -24.81 -18.05 -12.76
C GLY A 189 -26.25 -17.92 -13.24
N TYR A 190 -27.10 -17.14 -12.56
CA TYR A 190 -28.44 -16.81 -13.02
C TYR A 190 -28.38 -15.72 -14.12
N ASP A 191 -28.64 -16.10 -15.37
CA ASP A 191 -28.61 -15.17 -16.49
C ASP A 191 -29.89 -14.33 -16.53
N LEU A 192 -29.74 -13.00 -16.66
CA LEU A 192 -30.85 -12.04 -16.74
C LEU A 192 -30.88 -11.30 -18.09
N ARG A 193 -29.86 -11.47 -18.95
CA ARG A 193 -29.52 -10.59 -20.09
C ARG A 193 -30.52 -10.53 -21.26
N THR A 194 -31.56 -11.35 -21.22
CA THR A 194 -32.61 -11.40 -22.24
C THR A 194 -33.94 -11.67 -21.56
N SER A 195 -35.04 -11.21 -22.12
CA SER A 195 -36.39 -11.34 -21.55
C SER A 195 -36.76 -12.81 -21.24
N LYS A 196 -36.29 -13.76 -22.07
CA LYS A 196 -36.42 -15.20 -21.80
C LYS A 196 -35.59 -15.66 -20.59
N LYS A 197 -34.34 -15.22 -20.45
CA LYS A 197 -33.46 -15.62 -19.34
C LYS A 197 -33.84 -14.98 -18.01
N TYR A 198 -34.27 -13.72 -18.05
CA TYR A 198 -34.95 -13.06 -16.95
C TYR A 198 -36.15 -13.88 -16.47
N GLU A 199 -37.07 -14.26 -17.35
CA GLU A 199 -38.26 -15.03 -16.94
C GLU A 199 -37.92 -16.46 -16.48
N GLU A 200 -36.93 -17.13 -17.08
CA GLU A 200 -36.43 -18.43 -16.55
C GLU A 200 -35.93 -18.29 -15.10
N THR A 201 -35.16 -17.23 -14.80
CA THR A 201 -34.64 -16.95 -13.45
C THR A 201 -35.76 -16.53 -12.47
N MET A 202 -36.68 -15.67 -12.89
CA MET A 202 -37.79 -15.19 -12.05
C MET A 202 -38.80 -16.32 -11.77
N SER A 203 -39.06 -17.20 -12.73
CA SER A 203 -39.83 -18.43 -12.53
C SER A 203 -39.12 -19.44 -11.61
N GLU A 204 -37.79 -19.56 -11.68
CA GLU A 204 -36.99 -20.35 -10.72
C GLU A 204 -37.13 -19.78 -9.30
N PHE A 205 -36.95 -18.46 -9.12
CA PHE A 205 -37.15 -17.79 -7.83
C PHE A 205 -38.56 -18.03 -7.29
N SER A 206 -39.59 -17.87 -8.13
CA SER A 206 -40.99 -18.11 -7.76
C SER A 206 -41.28 -19.56 -7.35
N ARG A 207 -40.58 -20.52 -7.95
CA ARG A 207 -40.72 -21.96 -7.69
C ARG A 207 -39.99 -22.43 -6.43
N LYS A 208 -38.83 -21.84 -6.14
CA LYS A 208 -37.95 -22.25 -5.03
C LYS A 208 -38.24 -21.50 -3.73
N ILE A 209 -38.51 -20.20 -3.84
CA ILE A 209 -38.72 -19.28 -2.71
C ILE A 209 -40.16 -18.74 -2.74
N GLY A 210 -40.55 -18.13 -3.86
CA GLY A 210 -41.85 -17.50 -4.04
C GLY A 210 -41.83 -15.98 -3.78
N PHE A 211 -42.51 -15.21 -4.63
CA PHE A 211 -42.51 -13.74 -4.59
C PHE A 211 -43.05 -13.15 -3.28
N GLN A 212 -43.86 -13.89 -2.52
CA GLN A 212 -44.33 -13.47 -1.19
C GLN A 212 -43.20 -13.23 -0.18
N TYR A 213 -41.97 -13.69 -0.44
CA TYR A 213 -40.77 -13.39 0.35
C TYR A 213 -39.87 -12.31 -0.24
N LEU A 214 -40.10 -11.81 -1.47
CA LEU A 214 -39.26 -10.74 -2.03
C LEU A 214 -39.50 -9.43 -1.27
N ARG A 215 -38.42 -8.75 -0.84
CA ARG A 215 -38.47 -7.53 0.00
C ARG A 215 -37.55 -6.42 -0.47
N GLY A 216 -36.62 -6.70 -1.38
CA GLY A 216 -35.75 -5.71 -1.99
C GLY A 216 -35.11 -6.26 -3.27
N ILE A 217 -34.51 -5.37 -4.05
CA ILE A 217 -33.56 -5.72 -5.11
C ILE A 217 -32.40 -4.74 -5.04
N HIS A 218 -31.17 -5.22 -5.19
CA HIS A 218 -30.01 -4.37 -5.44
C HIS A 218 -29.71 -4.36 -6.96
N LEU A 219 -29.72 -3.18 -7.54
CA LEU A 219 -29.53 -2.91 -8.97
C LEU A 219 -28.06 -2.61 -9.23
N ASN A 220 -27.33 -3.61 -9.70
CA ASN A 220 -25.91 -3.55 -9.98
C ASN A 220 -25.64 -4.30 -11.29
N ASP A 221 -25.06 -3.60 -12.26
CA ASP A 221 -24.45 -4.29 -13.41
C ASP A 221 -23.15 -4.96 -12.93
N SER A 222 -22.60 -5.94 -13.65
CA SER A 222 -21.39 -6.67 -13.23
C SER A 222 -20.18 -6.28 -14.07
N LEU A 223 -19.04 -6.01 -13.42
CA LEU A 223 -17.72 -5.94 -14.08
C LEU A 223 -17.17 -7.32 -14.48
N THR A 224 -17.93 -8.40 -14.29
CA THR A 224 -17.50 -9.79 -14.54
C THR A 224 -18.55 -10.59 -15.29
N ASP A 225 -18.11 -11.64 -16.00
CA ASP A 225 -18.98 -12.50 -16.83
C ASP A 225 -19.89 -13.42 -15.98
N LEU A 226 -20.89 -14.03 -16.63
CA LEU A 226 -21.85 -14.95 -16.00
C LEU A 226 -21.14 -16.10 -15.28
N GLY A 227 -21.48 -16.37 -14.02
CA GLY A 227 -20.87 -17.46 -13.24
C GLY A 227 -19.44 -17.18 -12.77
N SER A 228 -19.03 -15.91 -12.71
CA SER A 228 -17.69 -15.49 -12.25
C SER A 228 -17.36 -15.83 -10.79
N ASN A 229 -18.39 -16.09 -9.97
CA ASN A 229 -18.37 -16.13 -8.52
C ASN A 229 -17.81 -14.87 -7.84
N ARG A 230 -18.00 -13.68 -8.44
CA ARG A 230 -17.42 -12.41 -7.97
C ARG A 230 -18.43 -11.27 -7.84
N ASP A 231 -18.58 -10.79 -6.61
CA ASP A 231 -19.04 -9.43 -6.30
C ASP A 231 -18.07 -8.42 -6.93
N ARG A 232 -18.54 -7.70 -7.96
CA ARG A 232 -17.91 -6.52 -8.59
C ARG A 232 -18.93 -5.69 -9.38
N HIS A 233 -19.48 -4.65 -8.75
CA HIS A 233 -20.51 -3.79 -9.36
C HIS A 233 -19.96 -2.85 -10.45
N ALA A 234 -20.79 -2.60 -11.46
CA ALA A 234 -20.67 -1.57 -12.49
C ALA A 234 -21.94 -0.70 -12.49
N ASN A 235 -21.84 0.53 -13.01
CA ASN A 235 -23.02 1.36 -13.28
C ASN A 235 -23.96 0.68 -14.29
N ILE A 236 -25.24 0.99 -14.19
CA ILE A 236 -26.33 0.47 -15.02
C ILE A 236 -26.00 0.56 -16.51
N GLY A 237 -25.95 -0.59 -17.19
CA GLY A 237 -25.70 -0.70 -18.63
C GLY A 237 -24.24 -0.63 -19.06
N LYS A 238 -23.27 -0.45 -18.14
CA LYS A 238 -21.83 -0.37 -18.45
C LYS A 238 -21.07 -1.71 -18.26
N GLY A 239 -21.73 -2.77 -17.79
CA GLY A 239 -21.11 -4.05 -17.47
C GLY A 239 -21.58 -5.21 -18.36
N PHE A 240 -21.44 -6.44 -17.85
CA PHE A 240 -21.77 -7.68 -18.55
C PHE A 240 -23.27 -8.06 -18.50
N LEU A 241 -24.07 -7.41 -17.64
CA LEU A 241 -25.53 -7.53 -17.66
C LEU A 241 -26.14 -6.64 -18.76
N GLY A 242 -25.60 -5.44 -18.95
CA GLY A 242 -26.11 -4.47 -19.91
C GLY A 242 -27.48 -3.90 -19.50
N LEU A 243 -28.13 -3.14 -20.40
CA LEU A 243 -29.32 -2.34 -20.05
C LEU A 243 -30.65 -3.13 -20.06
N GLU A 244 -30.72 -4.27 -20.76
CA GLU A 244 -31.95 -5.07 -20.92
C GLU A 244 -32.49 -5.67 -19.59
N PRO A 245 -31.67 -6.27 -18.69
CA PRO A 245 -32.13 -6.71 -17.38
C PRO A 245 -32.85 -5.61 -16.57
N PHE A 246 -32.30 -4.40 -16.61
CA PHE A 246 -32.85 -3.26 -15.89
C PHE A 246 -34.15 -2.78 -16.53
N ARG A 247 -34.27 -2.76 -17.87
CA ARG A 247 -35.53 -2.49 -18.56
C ARG A 247 -36.62 -3.50 -18.15
N LEU A 248 -36.27 -4.77 -18.04
CA LEU A 248 -37.21 -5.82 -17.64
C LEU A 248 -37.67 -5.63 -16.18
N ILE A 249 -36.73 -5.39 -15.26
CA ILE A 249 -37.02 -5.09 -13.84
C ILE A 249 -37.93 -3.86 -13.70
N MET A 250 -37.63 -2.77 -14.42
CA MET A 250 -38.40 -1.52 -14.36
C MET A 250 -39.81 -1.61 -15.00
N ASN A 251 -40.18 -2.75 -15.58
CA ASN A 251 -41.50 -3.01 -16.17
C ASN A 251 -42.18 -4.28 -15.60
N ASP A 252 -41.60 -4.94 -14.60
CA ASP A 252 -42.17 -6.14 -13.99
C ASP A 252 -43.07 -5.78 -12.78
N SER A 253 -44.39 -5.84 -12.97
CA SER A 253 -45.38 -5.58 -11.92
C SER A 253 -45.30 -6.53 -10.72
N ARG A 254 -44.52 -7.62 -10.78
CA ARG A 254 -44.20 -8.45 -9.60
C ARG A 254 -43.33 -7.71 -8.58
N LEU A 255 -42.73 -6.58 -8.97
CA LEU A 255 -41.79 -5.77 -8.20
C LEU A 255 -42.36 -4.43 -7.73
N ASP A 256 -43.64 -4.15 -8.03
CA ASP A 256 -44.32 -2.92 -7.63
C ASP A 256 -44.33 -2.75 -6.09
N GLY A 257 -44.00 -1.55 -5.64
CA GLY A 257 -43.94 -1.19 -4.21
C GLY A 257 -42.69 -1.67 -3.45
N ILE A 258 -41.85 -2.52 -4.05
CA ILE A 258 -40.59 -3.00 -3.45
C ILE A 258 -39.48 -1.93 -3.60
N PRO A 259 -38.59 -1.73 -2.61
CA PRO A 259 -37.40 -0.90 -2.76
C PRO A 259 -36.36 -1.55 -3.69
N LEU A 260 -35.90 -0.79 -4.68
CA LEU A 260 -34.73 -1.09 -5.50
C LEU A 260 -33.59 -0.15 -5.10
N ILE A 261 -32.41 -0.70 -4.83
CA ILE A 261 -31.25 0.07 -4.34
C ILE A 261 -30.10 -0.03 -5.34
N LEU A 262 -29.60 1.09 -5.82
CA LEU A 262 -28.37 1.16 -6.62
C LEU A 262 -27.16 1.07 -5.68
N GLU A 263 -26.28 0.08 -5.84
CA GLU A 263 -25.00 0.00 -5.10
C GLU A 263 -23.80 0.19 -6.04
N THR A 264 -23.99 1.02 -7.07
CA THR A 264 -23.06 1.25 -8.18
C THR A 264 -21.86 2.13 -7.78
N PRO A 265 -20.72 2.04 -8.48
CA PRO A 265 -19.57 2.92 -8.21
C PRO A 265 -19.88 4.39 -8.56
N VAL A 266 -19.55 5.30 -7.64
CA VAL A 266 -19.68 6.76 -7.84
C VAL A 266 -18.31 7.33 -8.21
N GLU A 267 -18.24 8.12 -9.28
CA GLU A 267 -17.01 8.84 -9.68
C GLU A 267 -17.15 10.36 -9.52
N GLN A 268 -18.38 10.90 -9.56
CA GLN A 268 -18.70 12.33 -9.40
C GLN A 268 -20.02 12.55 -8.63
N ASP A 269 -20.15 13.71 -8.00
CA ASP A 269 -21.40 14.14 -7.37
C ASP A 269 -22.55 14.13 -8.39
N GLY A 270 -23.63 13.43 -8.04
CA GLY A 270 -24.83 13.31 -8.87
C GLY A 270 -24.84 12.17 -9.90
N ASP A 271 -23.85 11.28 -9.94
CA ASP A 271 -23.90 10.10 -10.84
C ASP A 271 -25.15 9.24 -10.62
N TYR A 272 -25.49 8.93 -9.37
CA TYR A 272 -26.73 8.21 -9.03
C TYR A 272 -28.00 8.90 -9.55
N LYS A 273 -28.03 10.23 -9.67
CA LYS A 273 -29.18 10.94 -10.24
C LYS A 273 -29.36 10.56 -11.72
N LYS A 274 -28.26 10.50 -12.49
CA LYS A 274 -28.25 10.11 -13.90
C LYS A 274 -28.73 8.66 -14.07
N GLU A 275 -28.30 7.76 -13.17
CA GLU A 275 -28.72 6.34 -13.20
C GLU A 275 -30.20 6.17 -12.82
N ILE A 276 -30.71 6.95 -11.88
CA ILE A 276 -32.14 6.97 -11.52
C ILE A 276 -32.99 7.54 -12.67
N GLU A 277 -32.56 8.64 -13.30
CA GLU A 277 -33.20 9.22 -14.48
C GLU A 277 -33.25 8.21 -15.64
N LEU A 278 -32.13 7.55 -15.95
CA LEU A 278 -32.06 6.48 -16.94
C LEU A 278 -33.03 5.33 -16.65
N LEU A 279 -33.10 4.85 -15.40
CA LEU A 279 -34.02 3.78 -15.01
C LEU A 279 -35.49 4.18 -15.15
N TYR A 280 -35.85 5.45 -14.88
CA TYR A 280 -37.19 5.96 -15.16
C TYR A 280 -37.46 6.11 -16.68
N GLU A 281 -36.45 6.40 -17.52
CA GLU A 281 -36.62 6.38 -18.99
C GLU A 281 -36.92 4.98 -19.55
N LEU A 282 -36.56 3.89 -18.85
CA LEU A 282 -36.87 2.51 -19.26
C LEU A 282 -38.34 2.11 -19.04
N VAL A 283 -39.11 2.89 -18.27
CA VAL A 283 -40.51 2.59 -17.93
C VAL A 283 -41.42 2.71 -19.15
N GLY A 284 -42.27 1.70 -19.37
CA GLY A 284 -43.20 1.61 -20.50
C GLY A 284 -42.55 1.24 -21.84
N LYS A 285 -41.23 1.03 -21.89
CA LYS A 285 -40.48 0.79 -23.13
C LYS A 285 -40.54 -0.68 -23.56
N SER A 286 -41.05 -0.96 -24.76
CA SER A 286 -41.16 -2.34 -25.25
C SER A 286 -39.80 -2.93 -25.68
N SER A 287 -38.89 -2.05 -26.10
CA SER A 287 -37.53 -2.36 -26.58
C SER A 287 -36.54 -1.26 -26.16
N LEU A 288 -35.25 -1.61 -26.01
CA LEU A 288 -34.18 -0.61 -25.81
C LEU A 288 -34.03 0.37 -27.00
N SER A 289 -34.53 0.02 -28.19
CA SER A 289 -34.56 0.91 -29.35
C SER A 289 -35.48 2.13 -29.20
N GLU A 290 -36.27 2.19 -28.11
CA GLU A 290 -37.15 3.32 -27.76
C GLU A 290 -36.50 4.27 -26.72
N VAL A 291 -35.25 4.03 -26.33
CA VAL A 291 -34.51 4.74 -25.26
C VAL A 291 -33.35 5.52 -25.87
N ASN A 292 -33.13 6.77 -25.44
CA ASN A 292 -32.05 7.60 -25.98
C ASN A 292 -30.72 7.35 -25.27
N THR A 293 -30.12 6.18 -25.52
CA THR A 293 -28.91 5.72 -24.81
C THR A 293 -27.67 6.58 -25.03
N SER A 294 -27.63 7.45 -26.05
CA SER A 294 -26.46 8.30 -26.37
C SER A 294 -26.07 9.29 -25.27
N ASN A 295 -27.00 9.62 -24.37
CA ASN A 295 -26.75 10.51 -23.24
C ASN A 295 -26.05 9.81 -22.06
N TYR A 296 -26.05 8.47 -22.04
CA TYR A 296 -25.69 7.67 -20.87
C TYR A 296 -24.60 6.61 -21.15
N LEU A 297 -24.53 6.10 -22.39
CA LEU A 297 -23.52 5.16 -22.85
C LEU A 297 -22.51 5.87 -23.76
N ALA A 298 -21.23 5.88 -23.35
CA ALA A 298 -20.14 6.31 -24.22
C ALA A 298 -19.96 5.31 -25.39
N GLU A 299 -19.53 5.80 -26.55
CA GLU A 299 -19.55 5.03 -27.80
C GLU A 299 -18.77 3.70 -27.73
N GLY A 300 -19.47 2.58 -27.97
CA GLY A 300 -18.89 1.45 -28.71
C GLY A 300 -18.48 0.20 -27.94
N LYS A 301 -19.41 -0.45 -27.22
CA LYS A 301 -19.42 -1.93 -27.07
C LYS A 301 -20.83 -2.54 -27.04
N ASP A 302 -21.56 -2.43 -28.14
CA ASP A 302 -22.70 -3.32 -28.38
C ASP A 302 -22.24 -4.78 -28.49
N VAL A 303 -22.83 -5.66 -27.68
CA VAL A 303 -22.62 -7.11 -27.73
C VAL A 303 -23.97 -7.80 -27.94
N THR A 304 -24.58 -7.56 -29.11
CA THR A 304 -25.82 -8.21 -29.54
C THR A 304 -25.62 -9.73 -29.71
N PRO A 305 -26.38 -10.60 -29.03
CA PRO A 305 -26.04 -12.02 -28.94
C PRO A 305 -26.78 -12.91 -29.97
N GLU A 306 -26.21 -13.14 -31.16
CA GLU A 306 -26.71 -14.23 -32.03
C GLU A 306 -25.66 -14.88 -32.97
N SER A 307 -26.07 -15.97 -33.65
CA SER A 307 -25.28 -16.82 -34.58
C SER A 307 -24.16 -17.70 -34.00
N LYS A 308 -24.48 -18.58 -33.04
CA LYS A 308 -23.60 -19.70 -32.66
C LYS A 308 -23.39 -20.69 -33.82
N GLY A 309 -22.28 -20.56 -34.54
CA GLY A 309 -21.78 -21.59 -35.47
C GLY A 309 -21.47 -22.90 -34.74
N LYS A 310 -22.13 -23.99 -35.13
CA LYS A 310 -22.00 -25.30 -34.46
C LYS A 310 -20.58 -25.85 -34.52
N ARG A 311 -20.04 -26.26 -33.36
CA ARG A 311 -19.08 -27.36 -33.26
C ARG A 311 -19.54 -28.37 -32.21
N SER A 312 -20.27 -29.39 -32.67
CA SER A 312 -20.46 -30.64 -31.95
C SER A 312 -19.10 -31.28 -31.68
N GLY A 313 -18.84 -31.68 -30.44
CA GLY A 313 -17.61 -32.38 -30.08
C GLY A 313 -17.57 -33.83 -30.60
N LYS A 314 -16.45 -34.51 -30.33
CA LYS A 314 -16.42 -35.98 -30.34
C LYS A 314 -15.49 -36.48 -29.24
N HIS A 315 -15.94 -37.50 -28.52
CA HIS A 315 -15.14 -38.19 -27.51
C HIS A 315 -14.10 -39.11 -28.14
N ILE A 316 -13.12 -39.50 -27.33
CA ILE A 316 -12.13 -40.55 -27.63
C ILE A 316 -12.84 -41.89 -27.84
N SER A 317 -12.41 -42.65 -28.86
CA SER A 317 -12.42 -44.12 -28.85
C SER A 317 -11.45 -44.64 -29.91
N ASP A 318 -10.66 -45.64 -29.53
CA ASP A 318 -9.62 -46.25 -30.35
C ASP A 318 -10.18 -47.35 -31.27
N VAL A 319 -9.60 -47.50 -32.47
CA VAL A 319 -9.54 -48.80 -33.16
C VAL A 319 -8.19 -48.91 -33.88
N ASP A 320 -7.44 -49.95 -33.53
CA ASP A 320 -6.15 -50.32 -34.11
C ASP A 320 -6.34 -51.12 -35.41
N SER A 321 -5.43 -51.02 -36.40
CA SER A 321 -5.16 -52.11 -37.36
C SER A 321 -4.03 -51.85 -38.39
N ASN A 322 -2.89 -52.52 -38.15
CA ASN A 322 -2.20 -53.39 -39.12
C ASN A 322 -1.86 -52.87 -40.54
N LYS A 323 -0.55 -52.58 -40.80
CA LYS A 323 0.36 -53.55 -41.46
C LYS A 323 1.84 -53.09 -41.63
N LYS A 324 2.71 -54.10 -41.57
CA LYS A 324 4.14 -54.23 -41.99
C LYS A 324 4.50 -53.33 -43.22
N ALA A 325 5.72 -52.77 -43.39
CA ALA A 325 7.04 -53.44 -43.39
C ALA A 325 8.24 -52.46 -43.58
N SER A 326 9.48 -52.95 -43.36
CA SER A 326 10.81 -52.64 -44.00
C SER A 326 11.07 -51.32 -44.78
N SER A 327 12.25 -50.66 -44.73
CA SER A 327 13.56 -51.03 -44.12
C SER A 327 14.65 -49.94 -44.10
N LYS A 328 15.53 -50.01 -43.07
CA LYS A 328 17.01 -49.81 -43.05
C LYS A 328 17.69 -48.47 -43.45
N LYS A 329 18.54 -48.01 -42.50
CA LYS A 329 19.91 -47.42 -42.63
C LYS A 329 20.02 -45.98 -43.21
N SER A 330 20.48 -44.97 -42.42
CA SER A 330 21.85 -44.64 -41.94
C SER A 330 22.67 -43.80 -42.96
N THR A 331 23.53 -42.84 -42.62
CA THR A 331 24.18 -42.46 -41.34
C THR A 331 24.63 -40.98 -41.39
N ALA A 332 24.96 -40.35 -40.25
CA ALA A 332 25.55 -38.99 -40.20
C ALA A 332 27.09 -39.00 -40.08
N SER A 333 27.79 -37.90 -40.41
CA SER A 333 28.98 -37.40 -39.65
C SER A 333 29.62 -36.08 -40.15
N ARG A 334 30.22 -35.35 -39.18
CA ARG A 334 31.47 -34.53 -39.20
C ARG A 334 31.70 -33.38 -40.22
N ALA A 335 31.41 -32.16 -39.78
CA ALA A 335 32.36 -31.15 -39.23
C ALA A 335 33.75 -30.83 -39.87
N THR A 336 34.10 -29.52 -39.80
CA THR A 336 35.44 -28.90 -39.51
C THR A 336 36.11 -28.00 -40.58
N VAL A 337 35.95 -26.66 -40.38
CA VAL A 337 36.94 -25.54 -40.42
C VAL A 337 38.22 -25.62 -41.32
N ILE A 338 38.51 -24.56 -42.11
CA ILE A 338 39.81 -23.78 -42.13
C ILE A 338 39.88 -22.59 -43.16
N LYS A 339 40.02 -21.37 -42.60
CA LYS A 339 40.84 -20.16 -42.96
C LYS A 339 41.17 -19.70 -44.42
N ARG A 340 40.92 -18.38 -44.64
CA ARG A 340 41.90 -17.26 -44.92
C ARG A 340 42.01 -16.53 -46.30
N ASN A 341 42.25 -15.21 -46.15
CA ASN A 341 43.10 -14.28 -46.94
C ASN A 341 42.59 -13.50 -48.18
N ALA A 342 42.18 -12.26 -47.88
CA ALA A 342 42.05 -11.04 -48.69
C ALA A 342 43.21 -10.62 -49.63
N ARG A 343 42.93 -9.66 -50.54
CA ARG A 343 43.62 -8.35 -50.61
C ARG A 343 42.87 -7.26 -51.44
N PHE A 344 43.38 -6.02 -51.36
CA PHE A 344 42.83 -4.76 -51.91
C PHE A 344 43.26 -4.44 -53.35
N ILE A 345 42.58 -3.46 -53.99
CA ILE A 345 43.17 -2.26 -54.62
C ILE A 345 42.08 -1.18 -54.86
N CYS A 346 42.44 0.09 -55.11
CA CYS A 346 41.56 1.27 -55.07
C CYS A 346 41.89 2.30 -56.19
N SER A 347 40.91 3.08 -56.67
CA SER A 347 41.09 4.45 -57.20
C SER A 347 39.74 5.14 -57.53
N VAL A 348 39.76 6.48 -57.66
CA VAL A 348 38.62 7.37 -57.98
C VAL A 348 39.15 8.51 -58.88
N PRO A 349 38.34 9.20 -59.72
CA PRO A 349 38.09 10.62 -59.39
C PRO A 349 36.72 11.22 -59.77
N THR A 350 36.48 12.36 -59.12
CA THR A 350 35.38 13.35 -59.14
C THR A 350 34.93 13.96 -60.49
N LEU A 351 33.68 14.47 -60.53
CA LEU A 351 33.38 15.89 -60.83
C LEU A 351 31.95 16.28 -60.36
N SER A 352 31.55 17.56 -60.43
CA SER A 352 30.47 18.13 -59.57
C SER A 352 29.71 19.36 -60.15
N ILE A 353 28.70 19.82 -59.37
CA ILE A 353 27.94 21.11 -59.43
C ILE A 353 26.56 21.09 -60.15
N ARG A 354 25.51 21.37 -59.33
CA ARG A 354 24.24 22.16 -59.48
C ARG A 354 23.63 22.37 -60.91
N HIS A 355 22.31 22.40 -61.11
CA HIS A 355 21.21 22.73 -60.18
C HIS A 355 19.83 22.11 -60.58
N TRP A 356 18.94 21.99 -59.59
CA TRP A 356 17.48 21.78 -59.61
C TRP A 356 16.68 21.71 -60.95
N GLN A 357 15.95 20.61 -61.19
CA GLN A 357 14.48 20.50 -60.97
C GLN A 357 13.90 19.10 -61.31
N ASN A 358 12.72 18.79 -60.75
CA ASN A 358 11.75 17.74 -61.15
C ASN A 358 12.22 16.29 -61.43
N GLN A 359 12.01 15.38 -60.46
CA GLN A 359 11.63 13.98 -60.74
C GLN A 359 10.56 13.46 -59.77
N LYS A 360 9.82 12.42 -60.22
CA LYS A 360 8.62 11.87 -59.57
C LYS A 360 8.91 10.64 -58.70
N LYS A 361 8.07 10.46 -57.67
CA LYS A 361 7.63 9.19 -57.05
C LYS A 361 8.43 7.91 -57.40
N ILE A 362 9.23 7.41 -56.45
CA ILE A 362 9.47 5.97 -56.27
C ILE A 362 8.92 5.57 -54.89
N LYS A 363 8.31 4.38 -54.80
CA LYS A 363 7.69 3.89 -53.56
C LYS A 363 8.77 3.43 -52.57
N SER A 364 8.83 4.04 -51.38
CA SER A 364 9.62 3.54 -50.26
C SER A 364 8.77 2.67 -49.33
N THR A 365 9.24 1.44 -49.06
CA THR A 365 8.53 0.46 -48.22
C THR A 365 8.70 0.81 -46.75
N ARG A 366 7.70 1.50 -46.17
CA ARG A 366 7.77 2.05 -44.82
C ARG A 366 7.70 0.94 -43.75
N LEU A 367 8.84 0.54 -43.18
CA LEU A 367 8.88 -0.30 -41.98
C LEU A 367 8.12 0.41 -40.84
N LYS A 368 6.96 -0.13 -40.45
CA LYS A 368 6.30 0.23 -39.18
C LYS A 368 7.03 -0.47 -38.03
N ARG A 369 7.90 0.25 -37.31
CA ARG A 369 8.25 -0.13 -35.93
C ARG A 369 6.98 -0.02 -35.09
N PHE A 370 6.54 -1.12 -34.49
CA PHE A 370 5.48 -1.11 -33.49
C PHE A 370 6.04 -0.53 -32.18
N TYR A 371 5.79 0.75 -31.94
CA TYR A 371 5.73 1.28 -30.57
C TYR A 371 4.34 1.00 -30.01
N SER A 372 4.27 0.56 -28.76
CA SER A 372 3.00 0.39 -28.06
C SER A 372 2.35 1.75 -27.85
N GLN A 373 1.06 1.89 -28.17
CA GLN A 373 0.28 3.08 -27.79
C GLN A 373 -0.10 2.96 -26.32
N TYR A 374 0.81 3.37 -25.43
CA TYR A 374 0.43 3.79 -24.09
C TYR A 374 -0.18 5.20 -24.18
N SER A 375 -1.28 5.41 -23.46
CA SER A 375 -1.93 6.72 -23.33
C SER A 375 -1.33 7.45 -22.11
N PRO A 376 -0.78 8.67 -22.27
CA PRO A 376 -0.28 9.45 -21.13
C PRO A 376 -1.35 9.90 -20.14
N ALA A 377 -2.65 9.79 -20.49
CA ALA A 377 -3.74 10.12 -19.59
C ALA A 377 -3.90 9.08 -18.47
N ASP A 378 -3.78 7.80 -18.81
CA ASP A 378 -4.04 6.65 -17.94
C ASP A 378 -3.02 6.58 -16.78
N GLU A 379 -1.76 6.94 -17.06
CA GLU A 379 -0.71 7.04 -16.04
C GLU A 379 -0.96 8.25 -15.13
N LYS A 380 -1.31 9.42 -15.68
CA LYS A 380 -1.66 10.62 -14.91
C LYS A 380 -2.84 10.38 -13.97
N GLU A 381 -3.90 9.72 -14.44
CA GLU A 381 -5.06 9.37 -13.63
C GLU A 381 -4.69 8.38 -12.50
N THR A 382 -3.90 7.35 -12.81
CA THR A 382 -3.41 6.38 -11.82
C THR A 382 -2.62 7.08 -10.70
N ILE A 383 -1.77 8.05 -11.07
CA ILE A 383 -0.98 8.85 -10.12
C ILE A 383 -1.89 9.74 -9.26
N VAL A 384 -2.90 10.41 -9.84
CA VAL A 384 -3.87 11.22 -9.07
C VAL A 384 -4.66 10.36 -8.08
N ARG A 385 -5.15 9.18 -8.51
CA ARG A 385 -5.86 8.23 -7.63
C ARG A 385 -4.95 7.70 -6.50
N LEU A 386 -3.63 7.57 -6.73
CA LEU A 386 -2.66 7.22 -5.69
C LEU A 386 -2.38 8.38 -4.72
N LEU A 387 -2.25 9.62 -5.21
CA LEU A 387 -2.00 10.80 -4.37
C LEU A 387 -3.13 11.02 -3.36
N TYR A 388 -4.40 10.91 -3.78
CA TYR A 388 -5.56 10.94 -2.89
C TYR A 388 -5.60 9.83 -1.83
N GLY A 389 -4.81 8.75 -2.00
CA GLY A 389 -4.68 7.67 -1.03
C GLY A 389 -3.45 7.77 -0.10
N ILE A 390 -2.59 8.79 -0.28
CA ILE A 390 -1.29 8.91 0.41
C ILE A 390 -1.09 10.26 1.08
N GLY A 391 -1.49 11.37 0.43
CA GLY A 391 -1.34 12.73 0.96
C GLY A 391 -2.59 13.28 1.65
N SER A 392 -2.45 14.42 2.33
CA SER A 392 -3.60 15.18 2.80
C SER A 392 -4.38 15.79 1.63
N ARG A 393 -5.69 16.03 1.80
CA ARG A 393 -6.54 16.62 0.75
C ARG A 393 -5.99 17.95 0.22
N ARG A 394 -5.44 18.79 1.12
CA ARG A 394 -4.80 20.09 0.81
C ARG A 394 -3.60 19.94 -0.11
N GLU A 395 -2.69 19.02 0.19
CA GLU A 395 -1.55 18.72 -0.68
C GLU A 395 -2.02 18.23 -2.04
N VAL A 396 -2.95 17.27 -2.10
CA VAL A 396 -3.41 16.70 -3.38
C VAL A 396 -4.13 17.74 -4.26
N GLU A 397 -4.85 18.69 -3.66
CA GLU A 397 -5.42 19.83 -4.38
C GLU A 397 -4.34 20.82 -4.88
N GLN A 398 -3.22 21.01 -4.16
CA GLN A 398 -2.04 21.74 -4.68
C GLN A 398 -1.36 21.00 -5.85
N TYR A 399 -1.07 19.69 -5.72
CA TYR A 399 -0.58 18.83 -6.80
C TYR A 399 -1.45 19.03 -8.06
N LEU A 400 -2.77 18.89 -7.92
CA LEU A 400 -3.73 19.01 -9.02
C LEU A 400 -3.80 20.41 -9.63
N ARG A 401 -3.66 21.48 -8.84
CA ARG A 401 -3.55 22.86 -9.37
C ARG A 401 -2.34 22.99 -10.30
N HIS A 402 -1.19 22.42 -9.93
CA HIS A 402 -0.01 22.39 -10.80
C HIS A 402 -0.17 21.48 -12.04
N PHE A 403 -0.98 20.43 -11.97
CA PHE A 403 -1.29 19.54 -13.11
C PHE A 403 -2.37 20.04 -14.08
N SER A 404 -3.08 21.13 -13.75
CA SER A 404 -4.24 21.65 -14.52
C SER A 404 -4.09 23.11 -14.96
N SER A 405 -3.39 23.95 -14.18
CA SER A 405 -3.34 25.40 -14.36
C SER A 405 -2.27 25.91 -15.33
N VAL A 406 -1.40 25.04 -15.86
CA VAL A 406 -0.09 25.46 -16.38
C VAL A 406 0.18 24.93 -17.79
N GLU A 407 0.56 25.82 -18.70
CA GLU A 407 1.26 25.42 -19.93
C GLU A 407 2.53 24.65 -19.51
N SER A 408 2.75 23.44 -20.04
CA SER A 408 3.81 22.51 -19.57
C SER A 408 5.23 23.10 -19.49
N GLN A 409 5.48 24.22 -20.16
CA GLN A 409 6.73 24.99 -20.19
C GLN A 409 6.94 25.90 -18.96
N LYS A 410 5.88 26.32 -18.24
CA LYS A 410 5.95 27.24 -17.09
C LYS A 410 5.97 26.55 -15.72
N PHE A 411 6.20 25.23 -15.66
CA PHE A 411 6.20 24.50 -14.38
C PHE A 411 7.36 24.90 -13.48
N ALA A 412 8.60 24.58 -13.87
CA ALA A 412 9.78 24.81 -13.04
C ALA A 412 11.06 25.03 -13.84
N VAL A 413 11.92 25.93 -13.34
CA VAL A 413 13.33 26.04 -13.74
C VAL A 413 14.19 25.46 -12.61
N ILE A 414 15.07 24.50 -12.92
CA ILE A 414 15.88 23.78 -11.93
C ILE A 414 17.36 24.02 -12.22
N LYS A 415 18.04 24.78 -11.35
CA LYS A 415 19.48 24.97 -11.37
C LYS A 415 20.18 23.86 -10.60
N VAL A 416 21.04 23.10 -11.29
CA VAL A 416 21.84 22.01 -10.73
C VAL A 416 23.27 22.49 -10.46
N GLY A 417 23.74 22.36 -9.22
CA GLY A 417 25.13 22.59 -8.85
C GLY A 417 26.05 21.48 -9.39
N GLY A 418 27.29 21.82 -9.76
CA GLY A 418 28.22 20.87 -10.38
C GLY A 418 28.48 19.61 -9.53
N ALA A 419 28.63 19.74 -8.20
CA ALA A 419 28.80 18.60 -7.30
C ALA A 419 27.64 17.58 -7.40
N VAL A 420 26.39 18.05 -7.53
CA VAL A 420 25.21 17.18 -7.68
C VAL A 420 25.31 16.26 -8.91
N LEU A 421 26.04 16.66 -9.97
CA LEU A 421 26.31 15.82 -11.14
C LEU A 421 27.45 14.80 -10.95
N SER A 422 28.32 15.00 -9.96
CA SER A 422 29.31 13.99 -9.55
C SER A 422 28.68 13.01 -8.57
N ASP A 423 28.04 13.52 -7.52
CA ASP A 423 27.85 12.80 -6.26
C ASP A 423 26.40 12.34 -6.03
N GLU A 424 25.41 13.00 -6.65
CA GLU A 424 23.98 12.70 -6.54
C GLU A 424 23.32 12.37 -7.91
N LEU A 425 24.10 12.04 -8.95
CA LEU A 425 23.60 11.96 -10.34
C LEU A 425 22.40 11.02 -10.55
N GLU A 426 22.46 9.79 -10.05
CA GLU A 426 21.37 8.82 -10.20
C GLU A 426 20.14 9.22 -9.35
N THR A 427 20.36 9.84 -8.19
CA THR A 427 19.31 10.43 -7.35
C THR A 427 18.59 11.57 -8.07
N LEU A 428 19.35 12.45 -8.73
CA LEU A 428 18.83 13.54 -9.56
C LEU A 428 18.05 13.01 -10.76
N ALA A 429 18.60 12.02 -11.48
CA ALA A 429 17.94 11.40 -12.64
C ALA A 429 16.63 10.70 -12.23
N SER A 430 16.59 10.05 -11.07
CA SER A 430 15.38 9.46 -10.49
C SER A 430 14.32 10.53 -10.15
N SER A 431 14.68 11.58 -9.42
CA SER A 431 13.75 12.67 -9.07
C SER A 431 13.20 13.40 -10.30
N LEU A 432 14.03 13.69 -11.31
CA LEU A 432 13.59 14.29 -12.59
C LEU A 432 12.73 13.33 -13.41
N THR A 433 13.00 12.03 -13.34
CA THR A 433 12.19 10.98 -13.98
C THR A 433 10.81 10.85 -13.36
N PHE A 434 10.70 10.98 -12.03
CA PHE A 434 9.41 11.07 -11.35
C PHE A 434 8.61 12.26 -11.88
N LEU A 435 9.20 13.46 -11.93
CA LEU A 435 8.56 14.66 -12.46
C LEU A 435 8.09 14.48 -13.92
N ASN A 436 8.87 13.80 -14.76
CA ASN A 436 8.45 13.56 -16.15
C ASN A 436 7.31 12.55 -16.26
N ARG A 437 7.30 11.47 -15.45
CA ARG A 437 6.22 10.46 -15.44
C ARG A 437 4.90 10.99 -14.90
N VAL A 438 4.90 11.95 -13.97
CA VAL A 438 3.66 12.65 -13.57
C VAL A 438 3.16 13.67 -14.62
N GLY A 439 3.91 13.86 -15.72
CA GLY A 439 3.52 14.71 -16.85
C GLY A 439 4.08 16.14 -16.82
N LEU A 440 5.10 16.41 -16.00
CA LEU A 440 5.72 17.74 -15.86
C LEU A 440 7.06 17.81 -16.60
N TYR A 441 7.42 19.01 -17.03
CA TYR A 441 8.61 19.25 -17.84
C TYR A 441 9.51 20.32 -17.20
N PRO A 442 10.18 20.01 -16.07
CA PRO A 442 11.17 20.90 -15.49
C PRO A 442 12.27 21.22 -16.50
N ILE A 443 12.65 22.49 -16.56
CA ILE A 443 13.70 23.01 -17.44
C ILE A 443 14.99 23.04 -16.63
N VAL A 444 15.93 22.15 -16.96
CA VAL A 444 17.11 21.88 -16.13
C VAL A 444 18.29 22.64 -16.68
N LEU A 445 18.94 23.47 -15.84
CA LEU A 445 20.16 24.20 -16.17
C LEU A 445 21.27 23.76 -15.21
N HIS A 446 22.43 23.37 -15.72
CA HIS A 446 23.53 22.89 -14.87
C HIS A 446 24.83 23.69 -15.03
N GLY A 447 25.62 23.70 -13.94
CA GLY A 447 27.02 24.08 -13.95
C GLY A 447 27.97 22.88 -14.03
N ALA A 448 29.28 23.15 -14.09
CA ALA A 448 30.36 22.14 -14.04
C ALA A 448 31.55 22.62 -13.17
N GLY A 449 31.27 23.37 -12.10
CA GLY A 449 32.27 24.15 -11.34
C GLY A 449 33.44 23.34 -10.75
N PRO A 450 33.18 22.31 -9.91
CA PRO A 450 34.23 21.47 -9.35
C PRO A 450 35.01 20.69 -10.42
N GLN A 451 34.30 20.17 -11.44
CA GLN A 451 34.90 19.41 -12.53
C GLN A 451 35.86 20.28 -13.37
N LEU A 452 35.49 21.54 -13.60
CA LEU A 452 36.31 22.52 -14.31
C LEU A 452 37.59 22.88 -13.52
N ASN A 453 37.53 23.01 -12.20
CA ASN A 453 38.73 23.26 -11.38
C ASN A 453 39.76 22.12 -11.54
N GLY A 454 39.36 20.87 -11.30
CA GLY A 454 40.27 19.73 -11.37
C GLY A 454 40.87 19.51 -12.77
N LEU A 455 40.14 19.85 -13.84
CA LEU A 455 40.67 19.81 -15.20
C LEU A 455 41.63 20.96 -15.52
N LEU A 456 41.39 22.17 -15.00
CA LEU A 456 42.33 23.30 -15.15
C LEU A 456 43.64 23.03 -14.41
N GLU A 457 43.55 22.54 -13.17
CA GLU A 457 44.69 22.08 -12.36
C GLU A 457 45.48 20.99 -13.11
N SER A 458 44.78 19.97 -13.64
CA SER A 458 45.40 18.90 -14.45
C SER A 458 46.02 19.39 -15.76
N ALA A 459 45.55 20.52 -16.31
CA ALA A 459 46.05 21.15 -17.53
C ALA A 459 47.13 22.22 -17.28
N GLY A 460 47.58 22.39 -16.02
CA GLY A 460 48.56 23.40 -15.63
C GLY A 460 48.04 24.84 -15.78
N VAL A 461 46.77 25.07 -15.47
CA VAL A 461 46.12 26.40 -15.49
C VAL A 461 45.58 26.71 -14.11
N GLU A 462 46.13 27.71 -13.43
CA GLU A 462 45.63 28.11 -12.11
C GLU A 462 44.27 28.82 -12.22
N PRO A 463 43.22 28.40 -11.48
CA PRO A 463 41.92 29.04 -11.51
C PRO A 463 41.91 30.47 -10.91
N ASN A 464 42.01 31.49 -11.77
CA ASN A 464 41.95 32.90 -11.36
C ASN A 464 40.49 33.38 -11.14
N TYR A 465 40.25 34.12 -10.06
CA TYR A 465 38.96 34.73 -9.71
C TYR A 465 39.13 36.21 -9.33
N ILE A 466 38.33 37.08 -9.94
CA ILE A 466 38.25 38.51 -9.61
C ILE A 466 36.79 38.80 -9.26
N ASP A 467 36.54 39.45 -8.11
CA ASP A 467 35.19 39.71 -7.56
C ASP A 467 34.31 38.45 -7.38
N GLY A 468 34.93 37.26 -7.27
CA GLY A 468 34.23 35.97 -7.24
C GLY A 468 33.86 35.41 -8.62
N ILE A 469 34.13 36.14 -9.70
CA ILE A 469 33.94 35.72 -11.10
C ILE A 469 35.22 35.05 -11.59
N ARG A 470 35.10 33.85 -12.19
CA ARG A 470 36.24 33.15 -12.80
C ARG A 470 36.70 33.90 -14.06
N VAL A 471 37.93 34.40 -14.05
CA VAL A 471 38.56 34.95 -15.27
C VAL A 471 38.71 33.81 -16.27
N THR A 472 38.19 33.99 -17.48
CA THR A 472 38.09 32.93 -18.49
C THR A 472 38.89 33.33 -19.72
N ASP A 473 40.13 32.87 -19.83
CA ASP A 473 40.95 33.04 -21.04
C ASP A 473 40.52 32.05 -22.15
N ALA A 474 41.23 32.04 -23.29
CA ALA A 474 40.92 31.14 -24.39
C ALA A 474 41.10 29.65 -24.01
N LYS A 475 42.16 29.29 -23.28
CA LYS A 475 42.43 27.91 -22.84
C LYS A 475 41.41 27.45 -21.79
N THR A 476 41.05 28.34 -20.85
CA THR A 476 39.99 28.08 -19.87
C THR A 476 38.62 27.91 -20.54
N LEU A 477 38.30 28.69 -21.58
CA LEU A 477 37.05 28.55 -22.33
C LEU A 477 36.97 27.22 -23.10
N GLU A 478 38.08 26.76 -23.68
CA GLU A 478 38.17 25.47 -24.37
C GLU A 478 37.87 24.30 -23.41
N ILE A 479 38.57 24.25 -22.28
CA ILE A 479 38.39 23.23 -21.23
C ILE A 479 36.97 23.32 -20.64
N ALA A 480 36.45 24.53 -20.41
CA ALA A 480 35.08 24.74 -19.95
C ALA A 480 34.05 24.18 -20.95
N ARG A 481 34.19 24.47 -22.24
CA ARG A 481 33.29 23.97 -23.28
C ARG A 481 33.26 22.44 -23.32
N GLU A 482 34.41 21.78 -23.21
CA GLU A 482 34.49 20.32 -23.18
C GLU A 482 33.75 19.74 -21.95
N ILE A 483 34.05 20.21 -20.74
CA ILE A 483 33.44 19.64 -19.53
C ILE A 483 31.94 19.96 -19.42
N PHE A 484 31.49 21.13 -19.86
CA PHE A 484 30.06 21.44 -19.92
C PHE A 484 29.32 20.52 -20.91
N LEU A 485 29.89 20.23 -22.08
CA LEU A 485 29.32 19.26 -23.04
C LEU A 485 29.25 17.84 -22.43
N LYS A 486 30.33 17.40 -21.78
CA LYS A 486 30.45 16.09 -21.17
C LYS A 486 29.45 15.86 -20.04
N GLU A 487 29.35 16.80 -19.09
CA GLU A 487 28.39 16.68 -17.97
C GLU A 487 26.93 16.87 -18.43
N ASN A 488 26.67 17.61 -19.52
CA ASN A 488 25.35 17.72 -20.14
C ASN A 488 24.87 16.36 -20.69
N LEU A 489 25.73 15.70 -21.47
CA LEU A 489 25.44 14.36 -22.01
C LEU A 489 25.32 13.31 -20.90
N LYS A 490 26.20 13.33 -19.90
CA LYS A 490 26.17 12.45 -18.72
C LYS A 490 24.81 12.48 -17.99
N LEU A 491 24.21 13.68 -17.82
CA LEU A 491 22.88 13.82 -17.22
C LEU A 491 21.77 13.34 -18.17
N VAL A 492 21.85 13.63 -19.47
CA VAL A 492 20.92 13.11 -20.48
C VAL A 492 20.93 11.57 -20.51
N GLU A 493 22.10 10.95 -20.51
CA GLU A 493 22.27 9.49 -20.48
C GLU A 493 21.73 8.87 -19.19
N ALA A 494 21.86 9.52 -18.03
CA ALA A 494 21.24 9.06 -16.78
C ALA A 494 19.70 9.12 -16.83
N LEU A 495 19.13 10.17 -17.43
CA LEU A 495 17.70 10.31 -17.65
C LEU A 495 17.16 9.27 -18.65
N GLU A 496 17.84 9.06 -19.77
CA GLU A 496 17.43 8.07 -20.78
C GLU A 496 17.58 6.63 -20.26
N ARG A 497 18.63 6.31 -19.48
CA ARG A 497 18.73 5.03 -18.74
C ARG A 497 17.59 4.83 -17.75
N SER A 498 17.11 5.92 -17.12
CA SER A 498 15.96 5.90 -16.22
C SER A 498 14.60 5.78 -16.94
N GLY A 499 14.60 5.82 -18.29
CA GLY A 499 13.41 5.77 -19.12
C GLY A 499 12.71 7.12 -19.33
N THR A 500 13.42 8.23 -19.10
CA THR A 500 12.95 9.60 -19.33
C THR A 500 13.57 10.17 -20.59
N ARG A 501 12.75 10.74 -21.47
CA ARG A 501 13.26 11.42 -22.67
C ARG A 501 13.83 12.77 -22.27
N ALA A 502 15.11 12.99 -22.57
CA ALA A 502 15.80 14.25 -22.36
C ALA A 502 16.34 14.80 -23.69
N ARG A 503 16.67 16.10 -23.74
CA ARG A 503 17.33 16.74 -24.88
C ARG A 503 18.54 17.53 -24.38
N PRO A 504 19.76 17.22 -24.87
CA PRO A 504 20.92 18.07 -24.61
C PRO A 504 20.77 19.40 -25.36
N ILE A 505 20.94 20.52 -24.65
CA ILE A 505 20.90 21.87 -25.19
C ILE A 505 22.17 22.61 -24.72
N PRO A 506 23.34 22.35 -25.36
CA PRO A 506 24.62 22.83 -24.88
C PRO A 506 24.96 24.28 -25.29
N GLY A 507 24.05 24.96 -25.99
CA GLY A 507 24.18 26.30 -26.54
C GLY A 507 22.87 26.77 -27.18
N GLY A 508 22.89 27.90 -27.88
CA GLY A 508 21.76 28.43 -28.64
C GLY A 508 20.62 29.06 -27.82
N VAL A 509 20.64 28.96 -26.49
CA VAL A 509 19.61 29.55 -25.60
C VAL A 509 20.01 30.97 -25.19
N PHE A 510 21.11 31.12 -24.46
CA PHE A 510 21.54 32.42 -23.94
C PHE A 510 22.25 33.25 -25.01
N VAL A 511 21.89 34.53 -25.12
CA VAL A 511 22.62 35.55 -25.87
C VAL A 511 23.28 36.48 -24.87
N ALA A 512 24.55 36.78 -25.05
CA ALA A 512 25.34 37.59 -24.12
C ALA A 512 26.39 38.45 -24.84
N ASP A 513 26.63 39.63 -24.30
CA ASP A 513 27.81 40.44 -24.62
C ASP A 513 28.92 40.18 -23.60
N TYR A 514 30.14 40.64 -23.86
CA TYR A 514 31.23 40.57 -22.87
C TYR A 514 30.86 41.37 -21.61
N LEU A 515 31.05 40.77 -20.42
CA LEU A 515 30.80 41.44 -19.14
C LEU A 515 31.82 42.56 -18.91
N ASP A 516 33.09 42.21 -19.02
CA ASP A 516 34.25 43.08 -19.19
C ASP A 516 35.34 42.21 -19.82
N ARG A 517 35.74 42.56 -21.05
CA ARG A 517 36.66 41.74 -21.86
C ARG A 517 38.11 41.85 -21.39
N GLU A 518 38.50 42.99 -20.82
CA GLU A 518 39.86 43.23 -20.35
C GLU A 518 40.06 42.63 -18.95
N LYS A 519 39.02 42.71 -18.10
CA LYS A 519 39.07 42.22 -16.71
C LYS A 519 38.75 40.74 -16.53
N TYR A 520 37.78 40.19 -17.27
CA TYR A 520 37.31 38.80 -17.08
C TYR A 520 37.52 37.89 -18.30
N GLY A 521 37.91 38.42 -19.46
CA GLY A 521 38.11 37.65 -20.69
C GLY A 521 36.79 37.22 -21.34
N TYR A 522 36.64 35.94 -21.67
CA TYR A 522 35.44 35.35 -22.30
C TYR A 522 34.30 35.06 -21.30
N VAL A 523 34.00 36.03 -20.43
CA VAL A 523 32.85 35.99 -19.51
C VAL A 523 31.71 36.85 -20.05
N GLY A 524 30.51 36.30 -20.05
CA GLY A 524 29.33 36.93 -20.65
C GLY A 524 28.38 37.57 -19.65
N LYS A 525 27.80 38.71 -20.04
CA LYS A 525 26.60 39.30 -19.46
C LYS A 525 25.42 38.98 -20.39
N ILE A 526 24.44 38.22 -19.90
CA ILE A 526 23.24 37.86 -20.70
C ILE A 526 22.48 39.14 -21.09
N THR A 527 22.10 39.20 -22.36
CA THR A 527 21.28 40.26 -22.97
C THR A 527 20.01 39.73 -23.62
N GLY A 528 19.83 38.40 -23.73
CA GLY A 528 18.57 37.79 -24.13
C GLY A 528 18.52 36.26 -24.00
N VAL A 529 17.31 35.68 -24.05
CA VAL A 529 17.07 34.24 -23.93
C VAL A 529 16.17 33.74 -25.08
N ARG A 530 16.69 32.83 -25.90
CA ARG A 530 16.02 32.24 -27.07
C ARG A 530 15.14 31.04 -26.67
N LYS A 531 13.95 31.32 -26.15
CA LYS A 531 13.02 30.31 -25.59
C LYS A 531 12.65 29.16 -26.54
N ASN A 532 12.57 29.41 -27.86
CA ASN A 532 12.09 28.47 -28.88
C ASN A 532 12.74 27.07 -28.81
N VAL A 533 14.04 27.00 -28.48
CA VAL A 533 14.77 25.72 -28.40
C VAL A 533 14.25 24.86 -27.24
N VAL A 534 14.03 25.51 -26.09
CA VAL A 534 13.47 24.91 -24.87
C VAL A 534 12.01 24.50 -25.09
N GLU A 535 11.20 25.40 -25.65
CA GLU A 535 9.79 25.16 -25.99
C GLU A 535 9.62 23.94 -26.90
N SER A 536 10.45 23.82 -27.94
CA SER A 536 10.46 22.69 -28.87
C SER A 536 10.92 21.35 -28.27
N SER A 537 11.52 21.37 -27.07
CA SER A 537 11.85 20.16 -26.32
C SER A 537 10.64 19.66 -25.54
N VAL A 538 10.00 20.59 -24.80
CA VAL A 538 8.79 20.31 -24.02
C VAL A 538 7.65 19.85 -24.93
N GLN A 539 7.40 20.55 -26.05
CA GLN A 539 6.42 20.14 -27.07
C GLN A 539 6.72 18.78 -27.69
N ALA A 540 7.99 18.38 -27.78
CA ALA A 540 8.40 17.07 -28.28
C ALA A 540 8.36 15.98 -27.19
N GLY A 541 7.89 16.28 -25.98
CA GLY A 541 7.83 15.36 -24.85
C GLY A 541 9.21 14.96 -24.32
N ALA A 542 10.15 15.90 -24.19
CA ALA A 542 11.49 15.65 -23.67
C ALA A 542 11.98 16.78 -22.75
N LEU A 543 12.59 16.42 -21.61
CA LEU A 543 13.18 17.37 -20.66
C LEU A 543 14.35 18.15 -21.30
N PRO A 544 14.30 19.49 -21.38
CA PRO A 544 15.41 20.28 -21.89
C PRO A 544 16.51 20.41 -20.84
N ILE A 545 17.73 19.97 -21.18
CA ILE A 545 18.91 19.98 -20.30
C ILE A 545 19.95 20.98 -20.84
N LEU A 546 20.05 22.14 -20.20
CA LEU A 546 20.83 23.30 -20.62
C LEU A 546 22.18 23.41 -19.89
N THR A 547 23.21 23.88 -20.60
CA THR A 547 24.47 24.39 -20.02
C THR A 547 24.33 25.87 -19.68
N SER A 548 25.15 26.39 -18.75
CA SER A 548 25.26 27.84 -18.48
C SER A 548 26.24 28.57 -19.42
N LEU A 549 26.29 28.17 -20.69
CA LEU A 549 27.09 28.84 -21.72
C LEU A 549 26.21 29.77 -22.56
N ALA A 550 26.75 30.93 -22.94
CA ALA A 550 26.07 31.90 -23.79
C ALA A 550 26.86 32.17 -25.08
N GLU A 551 26.21 32.83 -26.04
CA GLU A 551 26.80 33.20 -27.32
C GLU A 551 26.66 34.71 -27.56
N THR A 552 27.69 35.34 -28.13
CA THR A 552 27.52 36.66 -28.76
C THR A 552 26.61 36.56 -30.00
N PRO A 553 26.02 37.66 -30.48
CA PRO A 553 25.35 37.69 -31.78
C PRO A 553 26.22 37.24 -32.97
N SER A 554 27.55 37.26 -32.81
CA SER A 554 28.53 36.75 -33.78
C SER A 554 28.93 35.28 -33.60
N GLY A 555 28.37 34.57 -32.62
CA GLY A 555 28.61 33.14 -32.37
C GLY A 555 29.85 32.81 -31.51
N GLN A 556 30.46 33.79 -30.85
CA GLN A 556 31.53 33.54 -29.87
C GLN A 556 30.92 33.02 -28.57
N MET A 557 31.37 31.84 -28.12
CA MET A 557 30.97 31.29 -26.82
C MET A 557 31.52 32.15 -25.67
N LEU A 558 30.71 32.36 -24.63
CA LEU A 558 31.07 33.03 -23.39
C LEU A 558 30.63 32.19 -22.18
N ASN A 559 31.47 32.18 -21.14
CA ASN A 559 31.20 31.55 -19.86
C ASN A 559 30.26 32.45 -19.03
N VAL A 560 29.22 31.89 -18.41
CA VAL A 560 28.26 32.64 -17.57
C VAL A 560 28.00 31.90 -16.26
N ASN A 561 27.81 32.65 -15.18
CA ASN A 561 27.41 32.11 -13.89
C ASN A 561 26.04 31.42 -14.01
N ALA A 562 25.98 30.13 -13.63
CA ALA A 562 24.77 29.31 -13.70
C ALA A 562 23.60 29.82 -12.84
N ASP A 563 23.85 30.55 -11.74
CA ASP A 563 22.78 31.15 -10.93
C ASP A 563 22.17 32.40 -11.60
N VAL A 564 22.99 33.20 -12.29
CA VAL A 564 22.54 34.33 -13.12
C VAL A 564 21.78 33.82 -14.34
N ALA A 565 22.31 32.80 -15.03
CA ALA A 565 21.63 32.17 -16.15
C ALA A 565 20.30 31.50 -15.76
N ALA A 566 20.18 30.96 -14.54
CA ALA A 566 18.90 30.47 -14.01
C ALA A 566 17.91 31.62 -13.76
N GLY A 567 18.39 32.75 -13.23
CA GLY A 567 17.58 33.96 -13.02
C GLY A 567 17.02 34.51 -14.32
N GLU A 568 17.86 34.76 -15.33
CA GLU A 568 17.41 35.31 -16.62
C GLU A 568 16.51 34.34 -17.39
N LEU A 569 16.74 33.03 -17.28
CA LEU A 569 15.83 32.01 -17.82
C LEU A 569 14.46 32.05 -17.12
N ALA A 570 14.43 32.23 -15.80
CA ALA A 570 13.19 32.36 -15.04
C ALA A 570 12.44 33.68 -15.34
N ARG A 571 13.14 34.81 -15.52
CA ARG A 571 12.54 36.10 -15.92
C ARG A 571 11.79 36.01 -17.25
N VAL A 572 12.27 35.20 -18.21
CA VAL A 572 11.68 35.07 -19.55
C VAL A 572 10.59 33.99 -19.63
N LEU A 573 10.57 33.03 -18.70
CA LEU A 573 9.61 31.91 -18.69
C LEU A 573 8.51 32.01 -17.63
N GLU A 574 8.67 32.87 -16.62
CA GLU A 574 7.72 33.06 -15.51
C GLU A 574 7.28 31.76 -14.80
N PRO A 575 8.22 30.90 -14.36
CA PRO A 575 7.89 29.60 -13.78
C PRO A 575 7.29 29.71 -12.37
N LEU A 576 6.38 28.82 -12.02
CA LEU A 576 5.82 28.75 -10.65
C LEU A 576 6.87 28.37 -9.59
N LYS A 577 7.85 27.54 -9.97
CA LYS A 577 8.92 27.05 -9.08
C LYS A 577 10.30 27.28 -9.69
N ILE A 578 11.23 27.79 -8.89
CA ILE A 578 12.63 28.01 -9.27
C ILE A 578 13.51 27.29 -8.26
N VAL A 579 14.09 26.15 -8.63
CA VAL A 579 14.77 25.26 -7.67
C VAL A 579 16.28 25.34 -7.83
N TYR A 580 17.00 25.68 -6.76
CA TYR A 580 18.45 25.64 -6.68
C TYR A 580 18.88 24.40 -5.89
N LEU A 581 19.38 23.38 -6.60
CA LEU A 581 19.86 22.14 -5.96
C LEU A 581 21.27 22.31 -5.38
N SER A 582 21.45 21.85 -4.14
CA SER A 582 22.72 21.86 -3.41
C SER A 582 22.77 20.77 -2.34
N GLU A 583 23.97 20.22 -2.08
CA GLU A 583 24.19 19.10 -1.14
C GLU A 583 23.68 19.40 0.27
N LYS A 584 23.71 20.67 0.68
CA LYS A 584 23.29 21.14 2.01
C LYS A 584 21.77 21.15 2.21
N GLY A 585 20.99 20.95 1.15
CA GLY A 585 19.54 20.81 1.22
C GLY A 585 18.75 22.04 1.68
N GLY A 586 19.37 23.22 1.88
CA GLY A 586 18.66 24.43 2.33
C GLY A 586 19.59 25.53 2.85
N LEU A 587 19.00 26.57 3.42
CA LEU A 587 19.68 27.57 4.24
C LEU A 587 19.60 27.17 5.72
N LEU A 588 20.67 27.42 6.47
CA LEU A 588 20.75 27.15 7.91
C LEU A 588 20.76 28.47 8.69
N HIS A 589 20.03 28.52 9.79
CA HIS A 589 20.04 29.63 10.75
C HIS A 589 21.34 29.60 11.54
N GLY A 590 22.13 30.67 11.44
CA GLY A 590 23.54 30.66 11.84
C GLY A 590 23.81 30.49 13.35
N GLU A 591 22.84 30.84 14.20
CA GLU A 591 22.95 30.69 15.66
C GLU A 591 22.42 29.34 16.18
N THR A 592 21.30 28.84 15.63
CA THR A 592 20.60 27.65 16.13
C THR A 592 20.96 26.37 15.37
N GLY A 593 21.67 26.48 14.25
CA GLY A 593 22.04 25.38 13.36
C GLY A 593 20.87 24.75 12.59
N LYS A 594 19.61 25.09 12.94
CA LYS A 594 18.41 24.56 12.29
C LYS A 594 18.29 25.07 10.85
N LYS A 595 17.74 24.23 9.97
CA LYS A 595 17.32 24.64 8.63
C LYS A 595 16.21 25.70 8.73
N ILE A 596 16.19 26.64 7.80
CA ILE A 596 15.09 27.60 7.64
C ILE A 596 14.12 26.98 6.65
N ASP A 597 12.86 26.76 7.04
CA ASP A 597 11.88 26.10 6.16
C ASP A 597 11.24 27.07 5.16
N VAL A 598 10.85 28.28 5.61
CA VAL A 598 10.22 29.31 4.77
C VAL A 598 10.83 30.69 5.05
N ILE A 599 10.90 31.56 4.04
CA ILE A 599 11.19 33.00 4.14
C ILE A 599 10.17 33.79 3.32
N ASN A 600 9.44 34.72 3.94
CA ASN A 600 8.55 35.68 3.28
C ASN A 600 9.26 37.04 3.11
N LEU A 601 9.70 37.37 1.89
CA LEU A 601 10.59 38.51 1.63
C LEU A 601 9.97 39.88 1.94
N ASP A 602 8.66 40.08 1.73
CA ASP A 602 8.02 41.40 1.92
C ASP A 602 7.95 41.83 3.41
N GLU A 603 8.15 40.87 4.32
CA GLU A 603 8.11 41.00 5.79
C GLU A 603 9.50 40.79 6.43
N GLU A 604 10.22 39.73 6.03
CA GLU A 604 11.38 39.21 6.76
C GLU A 604 12.73 39.69 6.21
N TYR A 605 12.81 40.07 4.93
CA TYR A 605 14.07 40.35 4.22
C TYR A 605 14.93 41.41 4.93
N GLU A 606 14.31 42.54 5.28
CA GLU A 606 14.94 43.66 5.98
C GLU A 606 15.43 43.29 7.38
N ASN A 607 14.88 42.25 7.99
CA ASN A 607 15.31 41.77 9.29
C ASN A 607 16.48 40.79 9.12
N TYR A 608 16.40 39.84 8.18
CA TYR A 608 17.51 38.94 7.86
C TYR A 608 18.80 39.67 7.46
N LEU A 609 18.73 40.74 6.67
CA LEU A 609 19.94 41.50 6.30
C LEU A 609 20.65 42.18 7.48
N LYS A 610 19.92 42.47 8.57
CA LYS A 610 20.46 43.09 9.79
C LYS A 610 21.08 42.08 10.75
N LEU A 611 20.76 40.78 10.62
CA LEU A 611 21.26 39.75 11.53
C LEU A 611 22.79 39.54 11.37
N PRO A 612 23.57 39.46 12.47
CA PRO A 612 25.03 39.33 12.41
C PRO A 612 25.50 38.05 11.74
N TRP A 613 24.77 36.95 11.93
CA TRP A 613 25.15 35.62 11.45
C TRP A 613 24.90 35.40 9.95
N VAL A 614 24.10 36.26 9.30
CA VAL A 614 23.81 36.16 7.85
C VAL A 614 25.03 36.66 7.08
N LYS A 615 25.95 35.75 6.77
CA LYS A 615 27.23 36.03 6.10
C LYS A 615 27.05 36.58 4.68
N TYR A 616 28.08 37.24 4.14
CA TYR A 616 28.08 37.90 2.82
C TYR A 616 27.44 37.08 1.69
N GLY A 617 27.84 35.82 1.52
CA GLY A 617 27.28 34.95 0.47
C GLY A 617 25.77 34.66 0.65
N THR A 618 25.28 34.58 1.89
CA THR A 618 23.85 34.45 2.18
C THR A 618 23.11 35.75 1.89
N ARG A 619 23.70 36.92 2.22
CA ARG A 619 23.11 38.23 1.89
C ARG A 619 23.00 38.43 0.37
N LEU A 620 24.06 38.09 -0.37
CA LEU A 620 24.07 38.16 -1.83
C LEU A 620 22.98 37.27 -2.42
N LYS A 621 22.92 35.99 -2.03
CA LYS A 621 21.90 35.06 -2.54
C LYS A 621 20.47 35.48 -2.19
N LEU A 622 20.21 36.01 -0.98
CA LEU A 622 18.90 36.54 -0.62
C LEU A 622 18.53 37.78 -1.44
N LYS A 623 19.50 38.67 -1.73
CA LYS A 623 19.31 39.83 -2.60
C LYS A 623 18.99 39.42 -4.04
N GLU A 624 19.78 38.52 -4.63
CA GLU A 624 19.55 37.99 -5.99
C GLU A 624 18.17 37.33 -6.12
N ILE A 625 17.77 36.54 -5.11
CA ILE A 625 16.46 35.88 -5.07
C ILE A 625 15.32 36.90 -4.94
N LYS A 626 15.50 37.98 -4.17
CA LYS A 626 14.53 39.08 -4.13
C LYS A 626 14.44 39.83 -5.46
N GLU A 627 15.57 40.23 -6.05
CA GLU A 627 15.62 40.92 -7.34
C GLU A 627 15.10 40.05 -8.51
N LEU A 628 15.06 38.73 -8.34
CA LEU A 628 14.37 37.81 -9.24
C LEU A 628 12.86 37.78 -8.98
N LEU A 629 12.44 37.51 -7.75
CA LEU A 629 11.03 37.35 -7.39
C LEU A 629 10.22 38.64 -7.48
N ASP A 630 10.80 39.81 -7.22
CA ASP A 630 10.14 41.12 -7.35
C ASP A 630 9.63 41.37 -8.78
N CYS A 631 10.32 40.82 -9.78
CA CYS A 631 9.96 40.89 -11.21
C CYS A 631 9.03 39.76 -11.67
N LEU A 632 8.64 38.84 -10.79
CA LEU A 632 7.81 37.68 -11.09
C LEU A 632 6.41 37.78 -10.42
N PRO A 633 5.41 37.02 -10.92
CA PRO A 633 4.12 36.89 -10.25
C PRO A 633 4.27 36.46 -8.79
N ARG A 634 3.43 36.98 -7.88
CA ARG A 634 3.45 36.60 -6.44
C ARG A 634 3.25 35.09 -6.19
N THR A 635 2.71 34.35 -7.16
CA THR A 635 2.59 32.89 -7.16
C THR A 635 3.90 32.13 -7.43
N SER A 636 4.94 32.81 -7.91
CA SER A 636 6.26 32.22 -8.15
C SER A 636 7.03 32.11 -6.85
N SER A 637 7.76 31.01 -6.67
CA SER A 637 8.60 30.79 -5.47
C SER A 637 9.95 30.16 -5.83
N VAL A 638 10.98 30.56 -5.09
CA VAL A 638 12.33 29.98 -5.17
C VAL A 638 12.46 28.92 -4.07
N ALA A 639 13.06 27.78 -4.38
CA ALA A 639 13.35 26.73 -3.42
C ALA A 639 14.85 26.38 -3.43
N ILE A 640 15.42 26.08 -2.26
CA ILE A 640 16.80 25.61 -2.12
C ILE A 640 16.75 24.24 -1.42
N THR A 641 17.06 23.15 -2.12
CA THR A 641 16.87 21.77 -1.63
C THR A 641 17.93 20.79 -2.16
N ALA A 642 17.89 19.52 -1.76
CA ALA A 642 18.77 18.44 -2.22
C ALA A 642 18.08 17.58 -3.29
N ALA A 643 18.82 16.89 -4.16
CA ALA A 643 18.22 16.22 -5.33
C ALA A 643 17.27 15.08 -4.92
N GLY A 644 17.60 14.36 -3.84
CA GLY A 644 16.73 13.32 -3.27
C GLY A 644 15.44 13.81 -2.61
N GLN A 645 15.31 15.11 -2.34
CA GLN A 645 14.10 15.70 -1.74
C GLN A 645 13.30 16.60 -2.71
N LEU A 646 13.75 16.71 -3.97
CA LEU A 646 13.17 17.57 -5.00
C LEU A 646 11.65 17.37 -5.19
N HIS A 647 11.16 16.13 -5.09
CA HIS A 647 9.73 15.84 -5.23
C HIS A 647 8.90 16.41 -4.06
N LYS A 648 9.39 16.34 -2.81
CA LYS A 648 8.68 16.93 -1.66
C LYS A 648 8.62 18.45 -1.78
N GLU A 649 9.77 19.07 -2.04
CA GLU A 649 9.88 20.53 -2.17
C GLU A 649 8.99 21.15 -3.26
N LEU A 650 8.66 20.38 -4.30
CA LEU A 650 7.78 20.81 -5.38
C LEU A 650 6.28 20.63 -5.06
N PHE A 651 5.90 19.81 -4.06
CA PHE A 651 4.50 19.38 -3.89
C PHE A 651 3.96 19.23 -2.45
N THR A 652 4.77 19.38 -1.38
CA THR A 652 4.29 19.27 0.01
C THR A 652 4.44 20.59 0.76
N ASP A 653 3.41 21.00 1.51
CA ASP A 653 3.38 22.27 2.26
C ASP A 653 4.48 22.40 3.32
N SER A 654 4.92 21.27 3.87
CA SER A 654 6.05 21.14 4.80
C SER A 654 7.42 21.37 4.14
N GLY A 655 7.48 21.32 2.80
CA GLY A 655 8.71 21.35 2.01
C GLY A 655 9.70 20.24 2.40
N ALA A 656 10.95 20.42 1.98
CA ALA A 656 12.08 19.64 2.47
C ALA A 656 13.39 20.46 2.55
N GLY A 657 13.48 21.56 1.81
CA GLY A 657 14.57 22.53 1.86
C GLY A 657 14.16 23.87 2.45
N THR A 658 14.57 24.97 1.82
CA THR A 658 14.16 26.34 2.17
C THR A 658 13.35 26.95 1.03
N LEU A 659 12.08 27.24 1.30
CA LEU A 659 11.17 27.93 0.39
C LEU A 659 11.25 29.45 0.59
N ILE A 660 11.54 30.19 -0.46
CA ILE A 660 11.66 31.66 -0.45
C ILE A 660 10.62 32.22 -1.42
N ARG A 661 9.79 33.14 -0.92
CA ARG A 661 8.68 33.74 -1.66
C ARG A 661 8.53 35.21 -1.28
N ARG A 662 7.84 36.00 -2.08
CA ARG A 662 7.44 37.36 -1.66
C ARG A 662 6.52 37.31 -0.44
N GLY A 663 5.56 36.38 -0.47
CA GLY A 663 4.47 36.32 0.50
C GLY A 663 3.57 37.55 0.37
N TYR A 664 3.03 38.00 1.50
CA TYR A 664 2.34 39.28 1.67
C TYR A 664 2.82 39.89 2.99
N ARG A 665 2.77 41.22 3.10
CA ARG A 665 2.93 41.88 4.41
C ARG A 665 1.77 41.55 5.33
N LEU A 666 2.08 41.41 6.61
CA LEU A 666 1.09 41.18 7.65
C LEU A 666 0.80 42.52 8.33
N PHE A 667 -0.49 42.79 8.54
CA PHE A 667 -0.98 44.00 9.19
C PHE A 667 -1.65 43.64 10.51
N LYS A 668 -1.54 44.57 11.45
CA LYS A 668 -2.17 44.52 12.76
C LYS A 668 -2.97 45.81 12.97
N PHE A 669 -4.26 45.64 13.20
CA PHE A 669 -5.22 46.72 13.39
C PHE A 669 -5.79 46.66 14.81
N LYS A 670 -6.02 47.82 15.42
CA LYS A 670 -6.63 47.97 16.76
C LYS A 670 -8.16 48.08 16.69
N SER A 671 -8.71 48.33 15.51
CA SER A 671 -10.14 48.40 15.26
C SER A 671 -10.47 48.15 13.78
N VAL A 672 -11.74 47.91 13.50
CA VAL A 672 -12.29 47.74 12.14
C VAL A 672 -12.21 49.02 11.31
N ASP A 673 -12.13 50.19 11.95
CA ASP A 673 -12.04 51.49 11.26
C ASP A 673 -10.64 51.79 10.69
N GLU A 674 -9.62 51.06 11.13
CA GLU A 674 -8.26 51.11 10.54
C GLU A 674 -8.14 50.24 9.26
N MET A 675 -9.20 49.53 8.86
CA MET A 675 -9.20 48.55 7.77
C MET A 675 -9.95 49.01 6.50
N ASP A 676 -9.57 48.45 5.35
CA ASP A 676 -10.30 48.60 4.08
C ASP A 676 -11.62 47.82 4.14
N LYS A 677 -12.71 48.57 4.32
CA LYS A 677 -14.06 48.02 4.49
C LYS A 677 -14.57 47.30 3.23
N ASN A 678 -14.11 47.67 2.04
CA ASN A 678 -14.50 46.99 0.79
C ASN A 678 -13.82 45.62 0.69
N LYS A 679 -12.51 45.55 0.93
CA LYS A 679 -11.78 44.26 1.00
C LYS A 679 -12.35 43.35 2.09
N LEU A 680 -12.61 43.89 3.28
CA LEU A 680 -13.16 43.15 4.40
C LEU A 680 -14.56 42.58 4.08
N GLN A 681 -15.41 43.35 3.40
CA GLN A 681 -16.72 42.87 2.96
C GLN A 681 -16.59 41.74 1.93
N ASN A 682 -15.69 41.87 0.96
CA ASN A 682 -15.45 40.82 -0.04
C ASN A 682 -14.93 39.52 0.60
N LEU A 683 -14.02 39.62 1.57
CA LEU A 683 -13.51 38.46 2.33
C LEU A 683 -14.66 37.74 3.05
N LEU A 684 -15.45 38.46 3.85
CA LEU A 684 -16.56 37.87 4.62
C LEU A 684 -17.68 37.30 3.73
N GLN A 685 -17.92 37.88 2.55
CA GLN A 685 -18.86 37.32 1.57
C GLN A 685 -18.33 36.09 0.81
N SER A 686 -17.01 35.88 0.79
CA SER A 686 -16.38 34.76 0.07
C SER A 686 -16.23 33.46 0.89
N ILE A 687 -16.62 33.47 2.17
CA ILE A 687 -16.42 32.38 3.12
C ILE A 687 -17.75 32.04 3.79
N GLU A 688 -18.34 30.91 3.41
CA GLU A 688 -19.52 30.37 4.10
C GLU A 688 -19.13 29.86 5.50
N GLY A 689 -19.92 30.22 6.52
CA GLY A 689 -19.80 29.66 7.87
C GLY A 689 -19.05 30.48 8.93
N SER A 690 -18.53 31.68 8.63
CA SER A 690 -18.02 32.61 9.66
C SER A 690 -19.14 33.02 10.63
N ARG A 691 -18.78 33.26 11.91
CA ARG A 691 -19.74 33.77 12.92
C ARG A 691 -19.98 35.28 12.75
N VAL A 692 -19.08 35.96 12.02
CA VAL A 692 -19.18 37.36 11.64
C VAL A 692 -19.80 37.45 10.26
N SER A 693 -21.13 37.58 10.23
CA SER A 693 -21.88 37.78 8.98
C SER A 693 -21.72 39.18 8.38
N SER A 694 -21.25 40.14 9.18
CA SER A 694 -21.15 41.55 8.79
C SER A 694 -19.99 42.27 9.47
N ILE A 695 -19.50 43.34 8.83
CA ILE A 695 -18.52 44.28 9.42
C ILE A 695 -19.02 44.84 10.76
N SER A 696 -20.34 45.03 10.88
CA SER A 696 -21.02 45.47 12.10
C SER A 696 -20.92 44.47 13.25
N ASP A 697 -20.58 43.20 13.02
CA ASP A 697 -20.36 42.21 14.08
C ASP A 697 -18.95 42.32 14.67
N LEU A 698 -17.91 42.49 13.84
CA LEU A 698 -16.55 42.79 14.29
C LEU A 698 -16.46 44.12 15.06
N ALA A 699 -17.32 45.08 14.75
CA ALA A 699 -17.36 46.37 15.46
C ALA A 699 -17.97 46.32 16.88
N LYS A 700 -18.52 45.17 17.33
CA LYS A 700 -19.21 45.05 18.64
C LYS A 700 -18.30 44.78 19.84
N LYS A 701 -17.04 44.39 19.61
CA LYS A 701 -16.04 44.18 20.68
C LYS A 701 -14.72 44.83 20.30
N ASN A 702 -13.90 45.13 21.31
CA ASN A 702 -12.51 45.53 21.11
C ASN A 702 -11.66 44.29 20.75
N TYR A 703 -11.50 44.05 19.44
CA TYR A 703 -10.61 43.03 18.89
C TYR A 703 -9.26 43.63 18.47
N THR A 704 -8.18 42.91 18.70
CA THR A 704 -6.96 43.07 17.90
C THR A 704 -7.12 42.22 16.64
N ILE A 705 -7.06 42.85 15.46
CA ILE A 705 -7.31 42.18 14.18
C ILE A 705 -6.01 42.07 13.39
N TYR A 706 -5.78 40.90 12.80
CA TYR A 706 -4.62 40.58 11.99
C TYR A 706 -5.06 40.12 10.61
N SER A 707 -4.46 40.66 9.55
CA SER A 707 -4.76 40.29 8.17
C SER A 707 -3.57 40.58 7.26
N ASP A 708 -3.53 39.99 6.07
CA ASP A 708 -2.48 40.19 5.07
C ASP A 708 -2.85 41.27 4.04
N GLU A 709 -1.88 41.81 3.28
CA GLU A 709 -2.09 42.89 2.28
C GLU A 709 -3.34 42.79 1.36
N PRO A 710 -3.67 41.62 0.76
CA PRO A 710 -4.87 41.45 -0.07
C PRO A 710 -6.15 41.14 0.74
N TYR A 711 -6.04 40.86 2.04
CA TYR A 711 -7.09 40.32 2.91
C TYR A 711 -7.52 38.90 2.45
N GLU A 712 -6.57 37.99 2.20
CA GLU A 712 -6.86 36.56 1.94
C GLU A 712 -7.11 35.78 3.25
N VAL A 713 -6.63 36.27 4.40
CA VAL A 713 -6.83 35.70 5.76
C VAL A 713 -7.11 36.82 6.78
N LEU A 714 -8.00 36.55 7.75
CA LEU A 714 -8.27 37.43 8.88
C LEU A 714 -8.39 36.66 10.20
N ALA A 715 -7.73 37.15 11.24
CA ALA A 715 -7.80 36.63 12.60
C ALA A 715 -8.18 37.76 13.57
N ALA A 716 -9.16 37.53 14.44
CA ALA A 716 -9.64 38.50 15.43
C ALA A 716 -9.50 37.94 16.86
N VAL A 717 -8.67 38.59 17.68
CA VAL A 717 -8.37 38.19 19.06
C VAL A 717 -8.95 39.17 20.07
N SER A 718 -9.70 38.66 21.04
CA SER A 718 -10.21 39.42 22.20
C SER A 718 -9.42 39.09 23.48
N GLN A 719 -9.49 39.96 24.48
CA GLN A 719 -8.76 39.80 25.76
C GLN A 719 -9.29 38.64 26.64
N GLY A 720 -10.52 38.18 26.39
CA GLY A 720 -11.21 37.16 27.20
C GLY A 720 -11.63 37.64 28.61
N ASN A 721 -12.57 36.93 29.22
CA ASN A 721 -13.07 37.25 30.57
C ASN A 721 -12.17 36.72 31.71
N GLY A 722 -10.89 36.42 31.44
CA GLY A 722 -10.05 35.65 32.37
C GLY A 722 -8.54 35.68 32.11
N ASN A 723 -7.99 36.79 31.62
CA ASN A 723 -6.55 36.98 31.32
C ASN A 723 -5.91 36.02 30.28
N ILE A 724 -6.71 35.17 29.62
CA ILE A 724 -6.26 34.32 28.52
C ILE A 724 -6.91 34.84 27.22
N PRO A 725 -6.13 35.31 26.23
CA PRO A 725 -6.66 35.81 24.97
C PRO A 725 -7.46 34.73 24.22
N VAL A 726 -8.52 35.17 23.55
CA VAL A 726 -9.44 34.31 22.78
C VAL A 726 -9.35 34.71 21.31
N LEU A 727 -8.92 33.79 20.46
CA LEU A 727 -9.10 33.92 19.02
C LEU A 727 -10.54 33.53 18.68
N GLU A 728 -11.37 34.54 18.40
CA GLU A 728 -12.81 34.35 18.23
C GLU A 728 -13.20 34.02 16.79
N GLU A 729 -12.55 34.67 15.81
CA GLU A 729 -12.63 34.33 14.38
C GLU A 729 -11.23 34.10 13.81
N PHE A 730 -11.11 33.09 12.94
CA PHE A 730 -9.95 32.85 12.09
C PHE A 730 -10.47 32.37 10.72
N VAL A 731 -10.60 33.28 9.77
CA VAL A 731 -11.21 33.04 8.46
C VAL A 731 -10.17 33.15 7.36
N ALA A 732 -10.20 32.25 6.39
CA ALA A 732 -9.22 32.20 5.31
C ALA A 732 -9.88 31.79 3.99
N THR A 733 -9.56 32.51 2.92
CA THR A 733 -9.95 32.13 1.56
C THR A 733 -9.20 30.87 1.12
N LYS A 734 -9.71 30.14 0.12
CA LYS A 734 -9.01 28.96 -0.43
C LYS A 734 -7.61 29.30 -0.96
N ASN A 735 -7.38 30.52 -1.49
CA ASN A 735 -6.02 30.97 -1.80
C ASN A 735 -5.19 31.19 -0.54
N GLY A 736 -5.70 31.91 0.47
CA GLY A 736 -4.97 32.16 1.72
C GLY A 736 -4.52 30.87 2.45
N ILE A 737 -5.34 29.82 2.38
CA ILE A 737 -5.00 28.47 2.87
C ILE A 737 -3.91 27.85 1.97
N LEU A 738 -4.13 27.75 0.65
CA LEU A 738 -3.20 27.10 -0.29
C LEU A 738 -1.87 27.86 -0.46
N ASN A 739 -1.83 29.14 -0.11
CA ASN A 739 -0.66 30.02 -0.08
C ASN A 739 -0.01 30.06 1.31
N ASN A 740 -0.45 29.25 2.29
CA ASN A 740 0.09 29.20 3.65
C ASN A 740 0.16 30.59 4.33
N VAL A 741 -0.82 31.45 4.05
CA VAL A 741 -0.98 32.76 4.71
C VAL A 741 -1.58 32.55 6.10
N THR A 742 -2.40 31.52 6.27
CA THR A 742 -2.86 31.00 7.57
C THR A 742 -1.71 30.80 8.54
N ASP A 743 -0.63 30.19 8.06
CA ASP A 743 0.54 29.83 8.85
C ASP A 743 1.44 31.05 9.15
N ASN A 744 1.54 32.01 8.22
CA ASN A 744 2.16 33.31 8.46
C ASN A 744 1.43 34.10 9.57
N ILE A 745 0.10 34.21 9.50
CA ILE A 745 -0.73 34.87 10.53
C ILE A 745 -0.60 34.12 11.87
N TRP A 746 -0.62 32.79 11.86
CA TRP A 746 -0.47 31.99 13.08
C TRP A 746 0.90 32.14 13.75
N ALA A 747 1.98 32.25 12.95
CA ALA A 747 3.32 32.53 13.49
C ALA A 747 3.40 33.91 14.17
N MET A 748 2.72 34.91 13.61
CA MET A 748 2.59 36.23 14.25
C MET A 748 1.76 36.15 15.55
N LEU A 749 0.65 35.41 15.56
CA LEU A 749 -0.15 35.16 16.78
C LEU A 749 0.67 34.45 17.87
N ARG A 750 1.43 33.40 17.54
CA ARG A 750 2.33 32.69 18.48
C ARG A 750 3.47 33.56 19.00
N LYS A 751 3.87 34.60 18.27
CA LYS A 751 4.92 35.56 18.68
C LYS A 751 4.40 36.64 19.64
N GLU A 752 3.14 37.04 19.53
CA GLU A 752 2.52 38.03 20.43
C GLU A 752 1.83 37.39 21.65
N TYR A 753 1.11 36.28 21.43
CA TYR A 753 0.36 35.58 22.45
C TYR A 753 1.06 34.26 22.79
N SER A 754 1.74 34.21 23.93
CA SER A 754 2.36 32.99 24.48
C SER A 754 1.33 31.92 24.89
N ARG A 755 0.10 32.34 25.19
CA ARG A 755 -1.07 31.48 25.43
C ARG A 755 -2.28 32.01 24.67
N LEU A 756 -3.09 31.09 24.13
CA LEU A 756 -4.28 31.41 23.33
C LEU A 756 -5.30 30.29 23.44
N ILE A 757 -6.59 30.64 23.46
CA ILE A 757 -7.69 29.68 23.31
C ILE A 757 -8.54 30.02 22.09
N TRP A 758 -9.12 29.00 21.45
CA TRP A 758 -10.04 29.17 20.33
C TRP A 758 -11.04 28.02 20.27
N THR A 759 -12.06 28.14 19.43
CA THR A 759 -13.11 27.12 19.28
C THR A 759 -13.56 27.06 17.84
N ILE A 760 -13.67 25.84 17.30
CA ILE A 760 -14.18 25.56 15.94
C ILE A 760 -15.42 24.65 15.99
N ASP A 761 -16.08 24.48 14.86
CA ASP A 761 -17.10 23.43 14.68
C ASP A 761 -16.42 22.05 14.51
N GLU A 762 -17.06 20.97 14.96
CA GLU A 762 -16.54 19.62 14.76
C GLU A 762 -16.46 19.23 13.27
N ASN A 763 -17.21 19.90 12.38
CA ASN A 763 -17.25 19.62 10.95
C ASN A 763 -16.33 20.52 10.10
N ASP A 764 -15.53 21.39 10.73
CA ASP A 764 -14.60 22.30 10.05
C ASP A 764 -13.59 21.55 9.15
N GLU A 765 -13.47 21.94 7.87
CA GLU A 765 -12.57 21.31 6.90
C GLU A 765 -11.09 21.39 7.30
N ASN A 766 -10.70 22.43 8.06
CA ASN A 766 -9.33 22.68 8.52
C ASN A 766 -9.05 22.12 9.91
N LYS A 767 -9.96 21.35 10.51
CA LYS A 767 -9.83 20.79 11.87
C LYS A 767 -8.44 20.17 12.18
N SER A 768 -7.84 19.43 11.24
CA SER A 768 -6.51 18.84 11.42
C SER A 768 -5.39 19.89 11.60
N TRP A 769 -5.44 21.00 10.86
CA TRP A 769 -4.48 22.09 10.94
C TRP A 769 -4.50 22.76 12.33
N TYR A 770 -5.69 22.86 12.95
CA TYR A 770 -5.82 23.34 14.33
C TYR A 770 -5.30 22.31 15.36
N PHE A 771 -5.56 21.01 15.17
CA PHE A 771 -5.03 19.95 16.04
C PHE A 771 -3.49 19.94 16.09
N GLU A 772 -2.82 20.12 14.95
CA GLU A 772 -1.35 20.23 14.86
C GLU A 772 -0.76 21.45 15.59
N ARG A 773 -1.58 22.47 15.88
CA ARG A 773 -1.15 23.79 16.41
C ARG A 773 -1.61 24.04 17.85
N ALA A 774 -2.20 23.03 18.50
CA ALA A 774 -2.68 23.07 19.87
C ALA A 774 -1.88 22.14 20.79
N ASP A 775 -1.69 22.56 22.03
CA ASP A 775 -1.11 21.71 23.09
C ASP A 775 -2.19 20.82 23.75
N GLY A 776 -3.48 21.13 23.53
CA GLY A 776 -4.61 20.33 23.98
C GLY A 776 -5.95 20.72 23.35
N SER A 777 -6.95 19.86 23.49
CA SER A 777 -8.30 20.05 22.94
C SER A 777 -9.40 19.41 23.81
N TYR A 778 -10.63 19.88 23.66
CA TYR A 778 -11.81 19.35 24.34
C TYR A 778 -13.08 19.53 23.49
N GLY A 779 -13.75 18.43 23.13
CA GLY A 779 -14.98 18.45 22.32
C GLY A 779 -16.25 18.43 23.18
N LEU A 780 -17.22 19.30 22.85
CA LEU A 780 -18.54 19.33 23.49
C LEU A 780 -19.60 19.91 22.55
N ASN A 781 -20.79 19.30 22.51
CA ASN A 781 -21.97 19.81 21.78
C ASN A 781 -21.72 20.16 20.28
N GLY A 782 -20.85 19.42 19.59
CA GLY A 782 -20.49 19.66 18.18
C GLY A 782 -19.49 20.80 17.95
N LYS A 783 -18.94 21.40 19.01
CA LYS A 783 -17.80 22.32 18.95
C LYS A 783 -16.55 21.66 19.55
N ILE A 784 -15.37 22.11 19.11
CA ILE A 784 -14.09 21.70 19.71
C ILE A 784 -13.35 22.94 20.21
N LEU A 785 -13.12 22.99 21.52
CA LEU A 785 -12.23 23.94 22.18
C LEU A 785 -10.77 23.49 22.01
N PHE A 786 -9.89 24.43 21.73
CA PHE A 786 -8.45 24.22 21.60
C PHE A 786 -7.68 25.26 22.42
N TRP A 787 -6.46 24.90 22.84
CA TRP A 787 -5.56 25.82 23.53
C TRP A 787 -4.09 25.54 23.23
N TYR A 788 -3.26 26.56 23.44
CA TYR A 788 -1.83 26.40 23.61
C TYR A 788 -1.31 27.30 24.75
N GLY A 789 -0.15 26.98 25.32
CA GLY A 789 0.55 27.79 26.32
C GLY A 789 -0.12 27.82 27.70
N ILE A 790 -0.96 26.83 28.01
CA ILE A 790 -1.61 26.68 29.32
C ILE A 790 -1.07 25.42 29.98
N GLU A 791 -0.04 25.59 30.82
CA GLU A 791 0.62 24.48 31.54
C GLU A 791 -0.09 24.11 32.85
N ASN A 792 -0.86 25.04 33.42
CA ASN A 792 -1.54 24.84 34.71
C ASN A 792 -2.89 24.12 34.54
N VAL A 793 -3.01 22.94 35.18
CA VAL A 793 -4.22 22.11 35.20
C VAL A 793 -5.43 22.89 35.74
N ASP A 794 -5.26 23.78 36.72
CA ASP A 794 -6.38 24.60 37.23
C ASP A 794 -6.90 25.61 36.20
N ASP A 795 -6.03 26.15 35.35
CA ASP A 795 -6.42 27.10 34.31
C ASP A 795 -7.03 26.40 33.10
N ILE A 796 -6.53 25.21 32.73
CA ILE A 796 -7.23 24.29 31.80
C ILE A 796 -8.62 23.94 32.37
N SER A 797 -8.73 23.62 33.66
CA SER A 797 -9.99 23.30 34.34
C SER A 797 -10.98 24.46 34.27
N LYS A 798 -10.54 25.71 34.47
CA LYS A 798 -11.37 26.91 34.29
C LYS A 798 -11.81 27.09 32.84
N VAL A 799 -10.88 26.97 31.88
CA VAL A 799 -11.15 27.11 30.45
C VAL A 799 -12.19 26.08 29.95
N VAL A 800 -12.02 24.81 30.31
CA VAL A 800 -12.96 23.73 29.97
C VAL A 800 -14.31 23.91 30.68
N LYS A 801 -14.34 24.33 31.95
CA LYS A 801 -15.60 24.63 32.67
C LYS A 801 -16.34 25.81 32.06
N ASN A 802 -15.64 26.89 31.69
CA ASN A 802 -16.26 28.05 31.04
C ASN A 802 -16.88 27.67 29.69
N PHE A 803 -16.19 26.87 28.88
CA PHE A 803 -16.73 26.32 27.64
C PHE A 803 -17.94 25.38 27.88
N ALA A 804 -17.89 24.54 28.92
CA ALA A 804 -19.02 23.71 29.34
C ALA A 804 -20.17 24.47 30.01
N HIS A 805 -19.98 25.76 30.32
CA HIS A 805 -20.98 26.67 30.88
C HIS A 805 -21.41 27.77 29.89
N GLU A 806 -20.92 27.78 28.65
CA GLU A 806 -21.57 28.58 27.59
C GLU A 806 -23.02 28.06 27.41
N PRO A 807 -24.05 28.92 27.56
CA PRO A 807 -25.42 28.48 27.48
C PRO A 807 -25.77 28.05 26.05
N SER A 808 -25.87 26.74 25.85
CA SER A 808 -26.45 26.17 24.64
C SER A 808 -27.97 26.42 24.66
N ASN A 809 -28.47 27.17 23.67
CA ASN A 809 -29.90 27.53 23.56
C ASN A 809 -30.78 26.32 23.13
N VAL A 810 -30.81 25.26 23.96
CA VAL A 810 -31.69 24.09 23.80
C VAL A 810 -32.17 23.63 25.18
N ASN A 811 -33.48 23.46 25.35
CA ASN A 811 -34.09 23.18 26.66
C ASN A 811 -33.70 21.84 27.30
N VAL A 812 -33.80 21.83 28.64
CA VAL A 812 -33.38 20.76 29.57
C VAL A 812 -34.53 19.80 29.88
N HIS A 813 -34.20 18.52 30.17
CA HIS A 813 -34.91 17.76 31.20
C HIS A 813 -33.95 16.82 31.97
N GLN A 814 -34.23 16.64 33.26
CA GLN A 814 -33.48 15.83 34.23
C GLN A 814 -33.92 14.34 34.19
N THR A 815 -33.31 13.37 34.88
CA THR A 815 -32.25 13.36 35.93
C THR A 815 -31.24 12.22 35.58
N TYR A 816 -30.44 11.53 36.42
CA TYR A 816 -30.22 11.39 37.88
C TYR A 816 -28.71 11.09 38.14
N GLN A 817 -28.29 10.89 39.40
CA GLN A 817 -26.94 10.45 39.78
C GLN A 817 -26.94 9.15 40.62
N PRO A 818 -25.83 8.39 40.63
CA PRO A 818 -25.69 7.12 41.36
C PRO A 818 -25.01 7.27 42.74
N SER A 819 -24.96 6.17 43.50
CA SER A 819 -24.15 6.00 44.71
C SER A 819 -23.15 4.84 44.56
N ALA A 820 -22.10 4.82 45.40
CA ALA A 820 -20.99 3.86 45.33
C ALA A 820 -20.50 3.45 46.74
N THR A 821 -19.83 2.30 46.84
CA THR A 821 -19.15 1.81 48.06
C THR A 821 -17.91 0.95 47.72
N THR A 822 -17.00 0.82 48.70
CA THR A 822 -15.61 0.33 48.55
C THR A 822 -15.30 -0.85 49.50
N PHE A 823 -14.00 -1.14 49.73
CA PHE A 823 -13.36 -2.18 50.59
C PHE A 823 -12.96 -3.49 49.86
N GLY A 824 -11.84 -4.16 50.19
CA GLY A 824 -10.75 -3.83 51.14
C GLY A 824 -9.66 -4.94 51.21
N ASN A 825 -8.40 -4.60 51.53
CA ASN A 825 -7.24 -5.52 51.47
C ASN A 825 -6.99 -6.35 52.75
N SER A 826 -6.39 -7.54 52.62
CA SER A 826 -5.50 -8.14 53.63
C SER A 826 -4.54 -9.20 53.03
N ILE A 827 -3.50 -9.63 53.77
CA ILE A 827 -2.34 -10.42 53.28
C ILE A 827 -1.88 -11.44 54.35
N ARG A 828 -1.50 -12.68 53.96
CA ARG A 828 -0.30 -13.47 54.45
C ARG A 828 -0.29 -14.92 53.90
N ALA A 829 0.78 -15.68 54.20
CA ALA A 829 1.10 -16.99 53.59
C ALA A 829 1.83 -17.97 54.55
N PHE A 830 2.02 -19.22 54.08
CA PHE A 830 3.03 -20.26 54.42
C PHE A 830 2.58 -21.68 54.92
N SER A 831 3.38 -22.66 54.45
CA SER A 831 3.75 -23.97 55.02
C SER A 831 2.79 -25.19 55.04
N SER A 832 2.98 -26.07 54.04
CA SER A 832 3.31 -27.52 54.12
C SER A 832 2.57 -28.49 55.08
N PHE A 833 2.16 -29.66 54.54
CA PHE A 833 2.62 -31.01 54.95
C PHE A 833 2.28 -32.05 53.87
N ALA A 834 2.66 -33.33 54.01
CA ALA A 834 2.59 -34.34 52.92
C ALA A 834 2.26 -35.77 53.40
N LYS A 835 1.62 -36.60 52.54
CA LYS A 835 1.94 -38.05 52.28
C LYS A 835 0.93 -38.84 51.40
N HIS A 836 1.41 -39.31 50.23
CA HIS A 836 1.67 -40.74 49.91
C HIS A 836 0.55 -41.80 49.70
N ASN A 837 0.60 -42.46 48.51
CA ASN A 837 0.15 -43.85 48.17
C ASN A 837 -1.37 -44.17 48.12
N LYS A 838 -1.91 -45.03 47.23
CA LYS A 838 -1.35 -46.26 46.58
C LYS A 838 -2.15 -46.69 45.30
N ASN A 839 -1.60 -47.59 44.48
CA ASN A 839 -2.21 -48.14 43.24
C ASN A 839 -3.33 -49.18 43.46
N THR A 840 -4.20 -49.39 42.46
CA THR A 840 -4.62 -50.75 42.00
C THR A 840 -5.30 -50.74 40.62
N SER A 841 -5.16 -51.82 39.84
CA SER A 841 -5.89 -52.08 38.57
C SER A 841 -5.89 -53.58 38.24
N PRO A 842 -7.02 -54.13 37.75
CA PRO A 842 -7.02 -54.89 36.48
C PRO A 842 -8.28 -54.54 35.64
N SER A 843 -8.22 -54.26 34.33
CA SER A 843 -7.71 -55.02 33.17
C SER A 843 -8.65 -56.11 32.63
N SER A 844 -9.01 -55.99 31.35
CA SER A 844 -9.37 -57.09 30.44
C SER A 844 -9.12 -56.63 28.99
N HIS A 845 -8.77 -57.56 28.09
CA HIS A 845 -8.28 -57.23 26.74
C HIS A 845 -9.27 -57.62 25.64
N LEU A 846 -9.31 -56.81 24.59
CA LEU A 846 -9.48 -57.29 23.20
C LEU A 846 -8.34 -56.73 22.34
N SER A 847 -7.94 -57.46 21.31
CA SER A 847 -6.61 -57.35 20.71
C SER A 847 -6.61 -57.00 19.22
N ARG A 848 -5.65 -56.17 18.81
CA ARG A 848 -5.34 -55.88 17.40
C ARG A 848 -3.84 -56.05 17.18
N ARG A 849 -3.47 -56.72 16.07
CA ARG A 849 -2.10 -57.20 15.82
C ARG A 849 -1.11 -56.04 15.60
N MET A 850 0.02 -56.08 16.31
CA MET A 850 1.23 -55.32 15.95
C MET A 850 2.20 -56.21 15.18
N TYR A 851 2.98 -55.61 14.28
CA TYR A 851 4.18 -56.24 13.74
C TYR A 851 5.35 -56.08 14.73
N SER A 852 6.20 -57.10 14.82
CA SER A 852 7.48 -57.06 15.53
C SER A 852 8.61 -56.75 14.54
N THR A 853 9.57 -55.88 14.93
CA THR A 853 11.00 -56.02 14.58
C THR A 853 11.88 -55.09 15.42
N SER A 854 12.98 -55.65 15.94
CA SER A 854 14.29 -55.02 16.24
C SER A 854 14.40 -53.67 16.97
N THR A 855 15.15 -53.68 18.07
CA THR A 855 15.79 -52.48 18.65
C THR A 855 16.81 -51.85 17.69
N SER A 856 16.63 -50.58 17.33
CA SER A 856 17.62 -49.77 16.61
C SER A 856 18.13 -48.63 17.49
N ASN A 857 19.44 -48.48 17.65
CA ASN A 857 20.03 -47.36 18.40
C ASN A 857 19.59 -46.02 17.82
N ALA A 858 19.19 -45.08 18.69
CA ALA A 858 18.85 -43.72 18.30
C ALA A 858 20.07 -42.97 17.76
N THR A 859 19.85 -42.06 16.81
CA THR A 859 20.91 -41.29 16.17
C THR A 859 21.37 -40.17 17.09
N LYS A 860 22.66 -40.17 17.46
CA LYS A 860 23.29 -39.20 18.35
C LYS A 860 23.57 -37.89 17.60
N VAL A 861 22.91 -36.81 18.00
CA VAL A 861 23.10 -35.47 17.44
C VAL A 861 23.86 -34.57 18.41
N ALA A 862 24.87 -33.86 17.91
CA ALA A 862 25.46 -32.72 18.61
C ALA A 862 24.97 -31.41 17.99
N LEU A 863 24.49 -30.49 18.83
CA LEU A 863 24.01 -29.17 18.41
C LEU A 863 24.96 -28.06 18.88
N ILE A 864 25.68 -27.45 17.93
CA ILE A 864 26.61 -26.36 18.21
C ILE A 864 25.90 -25.02 17.97
N GLY A 865 25.90 -24.10 18.94
CA GLY A 865 25.14 -22.84 18.87
C GLY A 865 23.73 -22.89 19.45
N ALA A 866 23.49 -23.80 20.41
CA ALA A 866 22.16 -24.17 20.89
C ALA A 866 21.32 -23.05 21.55
N ARG A 867 21.92 -21.91 21.94
CA ARG A 867 21.25 -20.79 22.65
C ARG A 867 20.15 -20.10 21.83
N GLY A 868 20.36 -19.92 20.52
CA GLY A 868 19.49 -19.09 19.68
C GLY A 868 18.09 -19.67 19.48
N TYR A 869 17.12 -18.86 19.05
CA TYR A 869 15.73 -19.29 18.83
C TYR A 869 15.62 -20.54 17.93
N THR A 870 16.45 -20.65 16.90
CA THR A 870 16.57 -21.85 16.04
C THR A 870 17.07 -23.08 16.81
N GLY A 871 18.07 -22.91 17.68
CA GLY A 871 18.61 -23.98 18.53
C GLY A 871 17.58 -24.50 19.52
N GLN A 872 16.79 -23.61 20.15
CA GLN A 872 15.68 -23.98 21.03
C GLN A 872 14.59 -24.77 20.29
N ASN A 873 14.24 -24.37 19.06
CA ASN A 873 13.32 -25.13 18.21
C ASN A 873 13.88 -26.50 17.80
N LEU A 874 15.18 -26.59 17.49
CA LEU A 874 15.86 -27.87 17.22
C LEU A 874 15.83 -28.80 18.44
N ILE A 875 16.11 -28.29 19.64
CA ILE A 875 16.03 -29.07 20.90
C ILE A 875 14.61 -29.63 21.10
N SER A 876 13.58 -28.81 20.92
CA SER A 876 12.17 -29.22 21.06
C SER A 876 11.79 -30.32 20.06
N LEU A 877 12.13 -30.13 18.77
CA LEU A 877 11.84 -31.12 17.72
C LEU A 877 12.62 -32.43 17.90
N ILE A 878 13.90 -32.35 18.29
CA ILE A 878 14.70 -33.54 18.59
C ILE A 878 14.16 -34.24 19.84
N ASN A 879 13.67 -33.54 20.86
CA ASN A 879 13.03 -34.19 22.01
C ASN A 879 11.79 -35.00 21.58
N GLY A 880 10.97 -34.48 20.67
CA GLY A 880 9.80 -35.18 20.12
C GLY A 880 10.10 -36.37 19.18
N HIS A 881 11.30 -36.46 18.60
CA HIS A 881 11.58 -37.41 17.50
C HIS A 881 12.03 -38.81 17.97
N PRO A 882 11.34 -39.92 17.67
CA PRO A 882 11.57 -41.21 18.35
C PRO A 882 12.94 -41.88 18.04
N HIS A 883 13.58 -41.55 16.93
CA HIS A 883 14.86 -42.19 16.50
C HIS A 883 16.07 -41.25 16.48
N ILE A 884 15.94 -40.04 17.06
CA ILE A 884 17.03 -39.07 17.17
C ILE A 884 17.12 -38.62 18.64
N SER A 885 18.33 -38.47 19.15
CA SER A 885 18.61 -38.00 20.50
C SER A 885 19.80 -37.04 20.47
N LEU A 886 19.69 -35.92 21.18
CA LEU A 886 20.88 -35.12 21.49
C LEU A 886 21.84 -35.96 22.33
N SER A 887 23.13 -35.97 21.97
CA SER A 887 24.21 -36.38 22.87
C SER A 887 24.83 -35.15 23.53
N HIS A 888 25.02 -34.06 22.77
CA HIS A 888 25.72 -32.86 23.23
C HIS A 888 25.06 -31.57 22.72
N VAL A 889 25.10 -30.51 23.55
CA VAL A 889 24.68 -29.15 23.15
C VAL A 889 25.74 -28.14 23.56
N SER A 890 26.17 -27.28 22.63
CA SER A 890 27.22 -26.29 22.90
C SER A 890 26.72 -24.85 22.93
N SER A 891 27.09 -24.12 24.00
CA SER A 891 26.80 -22.72 24.24
C SER A 891 27.82 -22.10 25.20
N ARG A 892 28.54 -21.06 24.75
CA ARG A 892 29.53 -20.30 25.55
C ARG A 892 28.95 -19.57 26.76
N GLU A 893 27.67 -19.18 26.69
CA GLU A 893 27.01 -18.35 27.72
C GLU A 893 26.16 -19.16 28.69
N LEU A 894 25.90 -20.45 28.38
CA LEU A 894 25.13 -21.35 29.22
C LEU A 894 25.98 -22.49 29.79
N GLU A 895 27.30 -22.47 29.57
CA GLU A 895 28.25 -23.49 30.01
C GLU A 895 28.04 -23.88 31.49
N GLY A 896 27.92 -25.18 31.75
CA GLY A 896 27.63 -25.74 33.08
C GLY A 896 26.15 -25.76 33.49
N GLN A 897 25.24 -25.14 32.73
CA GLN A 897 23.80 -25.19 33.01
C GLN A 897 23.14 -26.44 32.41
N LYS A 898 22.16 -27.02 33.12
CA LYS A 898 21.36 -28.15 32.63
C LYS A 898 20.43 -27.71 31.49
N LEU A 899 20.31 -28.54 30.46
CA LEU A 899 19.43 -28.32 29.31
C LEU A 899 17.95 -28.45 29.73
N SER A 900 17.23 -27.33 29.77
CA SER A 900 15.78 -27.31 29.97
C SER A 900 15.01 -27.70 28.70
N GLY A 901 13.83 -28.29 28.86
CA GLY A 901 12.94 -28.67 27.75
C GLY A 901 13.29 -29.95 26.99
N TYR A 902 14.38 -30.63 27.36
CA TYR A 902 14.76 -31.94 26.83
C TYR A 902 14.62 -33.03 27.92
N THR A 903 14.04 -34.18 27.58
CA THR A 903 13.57 -35.17 28.58
C THR A 903 14.03 -36.60 28.33
N LYS A 904 14.84 -36.86 27.30
CA LYS A 904 15.35 -38.21 26.98
C LYS A 904 16.60 -38.61 27.77
N SER A 905 17.40 -37.63 28.16
CA SER A 905 18.60 -37.80 28.97
C SER A 905 18.98 -36.46 29.62
N ASP A 906 19.69 -36.53 30.74
CA ASP A 906 20.26 -35.35 31.38
C ASP A 906 21.46 -34.87 30.55
N ILE A 907 21.36 -33.65 30.01
CA ILE A 907 22.41 -33.00 29.23
C ILE A 907 22.72 -31.64 29.87
N THR A 908 24.00 -31.27 29.89
CA THR A 908 24.50 -29.97 30.34
C THR A 908 25.12 -29.24 29.15
N TYR A 909 24.93 -27.93 29.06
CA TYR A 909 25.60 -27.11 28.04
C TYR A 909 27.12 -27.09 28.26
N SER A 910 27.88 -27.33 27.20
CA SER A 910 29.34 -27.25 27.20
C SER A 910 29.87 -26.22 26.19
N ASN A 911 31.15 -25.86 26.29
CA ASN A 911 31.82 -24.93 25.38
C ASN A 911 32.81 -25.68 24.49
N LEU A 912 32.27 -26.53 23.61
CA LEU A 912 33.06 -27.41 22.74
C LEU A 912 33.95 -26.57 21.82
N LYS A 913 35.26 -26.75 21.96
CA LYS A 913 36.27 -26.20 21.06
C LYS A 913 36.49 -27.15 19.87
N ALA A 914 37.22 -26.69 18.86
CA ALA A 914 37.50 -27.48 17.66
C ALA A 914 38.25 -28.78 18.00
N GLU A 915 39.21 -28.71 18.93
CA GLU A 915 40.02 -29.83 19.38
C GLU A 915 39.14 -30.92 20.03
N GLN A 916 38.19 -30.52 20.88
CA GLN A 916 37.25 -31.43 21.54
C GLN A 916 36.25 -32.04 20.55
N ILE A 917 35.80 -31.30 19.55
CA ILE A 917 34.94 -31.84 18.48
C ILE A 917 35.67 -32.92 17.67
N LYS A 918 36.98 -32.76 17.45
CA LYS A 918 37.82 -33.79 16.83
C LYS A 918 37.92 -35.05 17.70
N GLU A 919 38.24 -34.90 18.99
CA GLU A 919 38.28 -36.01 19.95
C GLU A 919 36.95 -36.79 20.00
N MET A 920 35.81 -36.08 20.07
CA MET A 920 34.47 -36.69 20.10
C MET A 920 34.09 -37.41 18.78
N GLN A 921 34.60 -36.92 17.64
CA GLN A 921 34.44 -37.57 16.34
C GLN A 921 35.37 -38.78 16.19
N GLU A 922 36.56 -38.74 16.78
CA GLU A 922 37.49 -39.89 16.86
C GLU A 922 36.93 -40.99 17.79
N ASN A 923 36.23 -40.62 18.85
CA ASN A 923 35.54 -41.54 19.78
C ASN A 923 34.19 -42.10 19.26
N GLY A 924 33.64 -41.61 18.14
CA GLY A 924 32.32 -42.05 17.64
C GLY A 924 31.13 -41.63 18.53
N GLU A 925 31.23 -40.48 19.20
CA GLU A 925 30.20 -39.98 20.13
C GLU A 925 29.01 -39.30 19.43
N VAL A 926 29.13 -38.98 18.14
CA VAL A 926 28.18 -38.19 17.37
C VAL A 926 27.99 -38.79 15.97
N ASP A 927 26.74 -39.12 15.61
CA ASP A 927 26.39 -39.57 14.26
C ASP A 927 26.17 -38.38 13.31
N CYS A 928 25.69 -37.24 13.85
CA CYS A 928 25.32 -36.05 13.08
C CYS A 928 25.59 -34.76 13.88
N TRP A 929 26.32 -33.83 13.28
CA TRP A 929 26.60 -32.49 13.81
C TRP A 929 25.67 -31.46 13.17
N ILE A 930 24.98 -30.66 13.98
CA ILE A 930 24.15 -29.53 13.52
C ILE A 930 24.81 -28.23 13.97
N MET A 931 25.26 -27.43 13.01
CA MET A 931 25.97 -26.17 13.24
C MET A 931 24.99 -24.99 13.14
N ALA A 932 24.35 -24.65 14.27
CA ALA A 932 23.47 -23.49 14.40
C ALA A 932 24.27 -22.21 14.74
N LEU A 933 25.34 -21.96 13.97
CA LEU A 933 26.32 -20.91 14.20
C LEU A 933 26.08 -19.65 13.32
N PRO A 934 26.60 -18.48 13.72
CA PRO A 934 26.67 -17.31 12.84
C PRO A 934 27.57 -17.54 11.62
N ASN A 935 27.34 -16.79 10.55
CA ASN A 935 28.20 -16.80 9.36
C ASN A 935 29.64 -16.37 9.71
N GLY A 936 30.62 -17.01 9.08
CA GLY A 936 32.06 -16.83 9.28
C GLY A 936 32.62 -17.62 10.47
N VAL A 937 31.83 -18.54 11.07
CA VAL A 937 32.17 -19.23 12.32
C VAL A 937 32.15 -20.76 12.18
N CYS A 938 31.60 -21.32 11.10
CA CYS A 938 31.43 -22.78 10.99
C CYS A 938 32.74 -23.51 10.64
N SER A 939 33.62 -22.89 9.84
CA SER A 939 34.79 -23.54 9.22
C SER A 939 35.78 -24.24 10.17
N PRO A 940 36.12 -23.71 11.36
CA PRO A 940 37.03 -24.39 12.29
C PRO A 940 36.46 -25.71 12.84
N PHE A 941 35.16 -25.74 13.11
CA PHE A 941 34.47 -26.93 13.62
C PHE A 941 34.25 -27.98 12.53
N VAL A 942 33.97 -27.54 11.30
CA VAL A 942 33.94 -28.43 10.12
C VAL A 942 35.30 -29.09 9.90
N ARG A 943 36.40 -28.31 9.91
CA ARG A 943 37.75 -28.86 9.78
C ARG A 943 38.08 -29.89 10.86
N ALA A 944 37.69 -29.65 12.12
CA ALA A 944 37.88 -30.63 13.20
C ALA A 944 37.20 -31.98 12.92
N VAL A 945 35.98 -31.97 12.38
CA VAL A 945 35.25 -33.20 11.99
C VAL A 945 35.84 -33.82 10.71
N ASP A 946 36.38 -33.03 9.78
CA ASP A 946 37.04 -33.52 8.56
C ASP A 946 38.44 -34.10 8.81
N GLU A 947 39.17 -33.63 9.83
CA GLU A 947 40.51 -34.13 10.20
C GLU A 947 40.49 -35.42 11.02
N ALA A 948 39.36 -35.74 11.67
CA ALA A 948 39.19 -36.98 12.43
C ALA A 948 39.12 -38.19 11.49
N GLN A 949 40.02 -39.16 11.66
CA GLN A 949 40.19 -40.28 10.71
C GLN A 949 39.20 -41.44 10.94
N THR A 950 37.92 -41.13 11.12
CA THR A 950 36.84 -42.09 11.45
C THR A 950 35.72 -42.15 10.41
N GLU A 951 34.69 -42.97 10.65
CA GLU A 951 33.51 -43.02 9.79
C GLU A 951 32.83 -41.65 9.66
N LYS A 952 32.48 -41.26 8.44
CA LYS A 952 31.96 -39.92 8.14
C LYS A 952 30.60 -39.68 8.78
N SER A 953 30.59 -38.90 9.87
CA SER A 953 29.39 -38.28 10.40
C SER A 953 28.79 -37.28 9.41
N LEU A 954 27.48 -37.06 9.53
CA LEU A 954 26.78 -36.01 8.80
C LEU A 954 27.07 -34.64 9.45
N ILE A 955 27.32 -33.60 8.66
CA ILE A 955 27.29 -32.21 9.12
C ILE A 955 26.18 -31.46 8.37
N VAL A 956 25.30 -30.80 9.13
CA VAL A 956 24.31 -29.85 8.61
C VAL A 956 24.67 -28.45 9.10
N ASP A 957 25.09 -27.57 8.18
CA ASP A 957 25.37 -26.16 8.47
C ASP A 957 24.11 -25.31 8.27
N LEU A 958 23.76 -24.47 9.26
CA LEU A 958 22.67 -23.49 9.15
C LEU A 958 23.17 -22.06 8.84
N SER A 959 24.48 -21.83 8.88
CA SER A 959 25.10 -20.59 8.43
C SER A 959 25.03 -20.45 6.90
N ALA A 960 25.62 -19.39 6.35
CA ALA A 960 25.76 -19.19 4.91
C ALA A 960 27.13 -19.65 4.36
N ASP A 961 28.02 -20.15 5.22
CA ASP A 961 29.44 -20.37 4.92
C ASP A 961 29.66 -21.35 3.76
N PHE A 962 28.80 -22.38 3.66
CA PHE A 962 28.87 -23.44 2.65
C PHE A 962 27.66 -23.48 1.69
N ARG A 963 26.88 -22.39 1.58
CA ARG A 963 25.70 -22.34 0.68
C ARG A 963 26.05 -22.06 -0.80
N PHE A 964 27.32 -21.85 -1.11
CA PHE A 964 27.82 -21.44 -2.44
C PHE A 964 28.98 -22.33 -2.95
N THR A 965 29.25 -23.45 -2.27
CA THR A 965 30.40 -24.34 -2.48
C THR A 965 29.94 -25.68 -3.04
N GLU A 966 30.49 -26.10 -4.19
CA GLU A 966 30.07 -27.32 -4.91
C GLU A 966 30.33 -28.62 -4.13
N GLU A 967 31.23 -28.58 -3.14
CA GLU A 967 31.54 -29.68 -2.23
C GLU A 967 30.44 -29.99 -1.21
N TRP A 968 29.47 -29.09 -1.05
CA TRP A 968 28.35 -29.21 -0.09
C TRP A 968 27.02 -29.38 -0.82
N THR A 969 26.20 -30.32 -0.38
CA THR A 969 24.88 -30.53 -0.97
C THR A 969 23.88 -29.53 -0.39
N TYR A 970 23.20 -28.77 -1.26
CA TYR A 970 22.22 -27.78 -0.82
C TYR A 970 20.94 -28.46 -0.28
N GLY A 971 20.59 -28.14 0.96
CA GLY A 971 19.62 -28.85 1.77
C GLY A 971 18.15 -28.49 1.51
N LEU A 972 17.70 -28.48 0.24
CA LEU A 972 16.31 -28.14 -0.15
C LEU A 972 15.62 -29.32 -0.89
N PRO A 973 15.12 -30.35 -0.18
CA PRO A 973 14.65 -31.61 -0.77
C PRO A 973 13.53 -31.49 -1.80
N GLU A 974 12.73 -30.43 -1.75
CA GLU A 974 11.62 -30.21 -2.68
C GLU A 974 12.08 -29.70 -4.06
N LEU A 975 13.32 -29.20 -4.17
CA LEU A 975 13.94 -28.73 -5.43
C LEU A 975 15.20 -29.51 -5.83
N CYS A 976 15.97 -30.02 -4.86
CA CYS A 976 17.23 -30.73 -5.06
C CYS A 976 17.05 -32.26 -5.07
N ASP A 977 18.04 -32.99 -5.59
CA ASP A 977 17.95 -34.46 -5.69
C ASP A 977 17.98 -35.14 -4.31
N ARG A 978 16.84 -35.74 -3.93
CA ARG A 978 16.67 -36.43 -2.64
C ARG A 978 17.64 -37.62 -2.45
N PRO A 979 17.90 -38.47 -3.47
CA PRO A 979 18.98 -39.47 -3.41
C PRO A 979 20.39 -38.90 -3.17
N ALA A 980 20.74 -37.74 -3.72
CA ALA A 980 22.01 -37.06 -3.46
C ALA A 980 22.07 -36.55 -2.01
N ILE A 981 21.03 -35.85 -1.54
CA ILE A 981 20.89 -35.41 -0.13
C ILE A 981 21.07 -36.59 0.83
N LYS A 982 20.45 -37.74 0.54
CA LYS A 982 20.54 -38.98 1.34
C LYS A 982 21.94 -39.65 1.34
N LYS A 983 22.86 -39.22 0.47
CA LYS A 983 24.25 -39.69 0.39
C LYS A 983 25.26 -38.63 0.86
N ALA A 984 24.81 -37.39 1.09
CA ALA A 984 25.69 -36.27 1.38
C ALA A 984 26.08 -36.23 2.85
N THR A 985 27.38 -36.34 3.15
CA THR A 985 27.89 -36.17 4.52
C THR A 985 28.05 -34.70 4.91
N ARG A 986 27.89 -33.77 3.96
CA ARG A 986 28.06 -32.31 4.15
C ARG A 986 26.87 -31.61 3.47
N ILE A 987 25.98 -31.01 4.27
CA ILE A 987 24.73 -30.38 3.81
C ILE A 987 24.64 -28.94 4.29
N SER A 988 24.46 -28.00 3.35
CA SER A 988 24.25 -26.59 3.68
C SER A 988 22.75 -26.27 3.65
N ASN A 989 22.19 -25.92 4.81
CA ASN A 989 20.77 -25.65 4.96
C ASN A 989 20.42 -24.30 4.32
N PRO A 990 19.36 -24.21 3.49
CA PRO A 990 18.95 -22.97 2.84
C PRO A 990 18.54 -21.89 3.87
N GLY A 991 18.74 -20.62 3.53
CA GLY A 991 18.28 -19.50 4.34
C GLY A 991 16.76 -19.36 4.31
N CYS A 992 16.13 -18.96 5.42
CA CYS A 992 14.67 -18.89 5.55
C CYS A 992 13.95 -18.13 4.42
N TYR A 993 14.49 -16.98 4.02
CA TYR A 993 14.04 -16.20 2.86
C TYR A 993 14.31 -16.90 1.53
N ALA A 994 15.46 -17.56 1.39
CA ALA A 994 15.83 -18.27 0.19
C ALA A 994 14.95 -19.51 -0.05
N THR A 995 14.60 -20.27 0.99
CA THR A 995 13.65 -21.39 0.94
C THR A 995 12.31 -20.93 0.37
N GLY A 996 11.69 -19.90 0.96
CA GLY A 996 10.40 -19.40 0.49
C GLY A 996 10.46 -18.78 -0.92
N SER A 997 11.56 -18.11 -1.27
CA SER A 997 11.74 -17.47 -2.59
C SER A 997 11.95 -18.51 -3.70
N GLN A 998 12.76 -19.54 -3.46
CA GLN A 998 12.99 -20.59 -4.44
C GLN A 998 11.73 -21.42 -4.68
N LEU A 999 11.00 -21.77 -3.62
CA LEU A 999 9.74 -22.53 -3.74
C LEU A 999 8.61 -21.71 -4.39
N SER A 1000 8.62 -20.38 -4.26
CA SER A 1000 7.65 -19.52 -4.96
C SER A 1000 8.03 -19.21 -6.41
N ILE A 1001 9.30 -19.37 -6.82
CA ILE A 1001 9.76 -19.09 -8.19
C ILE A 1001 9.92 -20.36 -9.04
N SER A 1002 10.31 -21.49 -8.44
CA SER A 1002 10.71 -22.72 -9.16
C SER A 1002 9.69 -23.22 -10.21
N PRO A 1003 8.36 -23.29 -9.93
CA PRO A 1003 7.38 -23.79 -10.90
C PRO A 1003 7.27 -22.95 -12.18
N LEU A 1004 7.76 -21.70 -12.17
CA LEU A 1004 7.69 -20.77 -13.29
C LEU A 1004 9.03 -20.53 -13.99
N LEU A 1005 10.15 -21.08 -13.51
CA LEU A 1005 11.50 -20.87 -14.08
C LEU A 1005 11.57 -20.93 -15.63
N PRO A 1006 10.94 -21.90 -16.33
CA PRO A 1006 11.00 -21.98 -17.80
C PRO A 1006 10.31 -20.81 -18.52
N TYR A 1007 9.53 -20.01 -17.78
CA TYR A 1007 8.66 -18.95 -18.30
C TYR A 1007 9.08 -17.56 -17.85
N ILE A 1008 10.14 -17.41 -17.05
CA ILE A 1008 10.62 -16.12 -16.55
C ILE A 1008 11.36 -15.36 -17.65
N SER A 1009 10.84 -14.19 -18.04
CA SER A 1009 11.45 -13.31 -19.06
C SER A 1009 12.53 -12.38 -18.50
N GLU A 1010 12.33 -11.86 -17.30
CA GLU A 1010 13.16 -10.84 -16.64
C GLU A 1010 13.31 -11.18 -15.15
N ALA A 1011 14.30 -10.61 -14.47
CA ALA A 1011 14.61 -10.91 -13.07
C ALA A 1011 13.39 -10.70 -12.14
N PRO A 1012 12.89 -11.73 -11.44
CA PRO A 1012 11.81 -11.58 -10.47
C PRO A 1012 12.15 -10.59 -9.36
N THR A 1013 11.14 -9.90 -8.82
CA THR A 1013 11.29 -9.01 -7.66
C THR A 1013 10.58 -9.64 -6.46
N ILE A 1014 11.32 -9.85 -5.38
CA ILE A 1014 10.84 -10.45 -4.14
C ILE A 1014 10.82 -9.35 -3.07
N PHE A 1015 9.64 -8.92 -2.63
CA PHE A 1015 9.50 -8.13 -1.39
C PHE A 1015 9.22 -9.08 -0.23
N GLY A 1016 10.07 -9.07 0.80
CA GLY A 1016 10.00 -10.02 1.90
C GLY A 1016 9.96 -9.32 3.26
N VAL A 1017 9.06 -9.75 4.15
CA VAL A 1017 8.93 -9.21 5.51
C VAL A 1017 8.91 -10.34 6.52
N SER A 1018 9.85 -10.34 7.46
CA SER A 1018 9.99 -11.37 8.52
C SER A 1018 9.71 -10.82 9.91
N GLY A 1019 9.35 -11.72 10.82
CA GLY A 1019 9.29 -11.42 12.24
C GLY A 1019 10.69 -11.20 12.84
N TYR A 1020 10.74 -10.45 13.94
CA TYR A 1020 11.99 -9.92 14.50
C TYR A 1020 12.94 -10.97 15.09
N SER A 1021 12.46 -12.19 15.38
CA SER A 1021 13.32 -13.34 15.70
C SER A 1021 14.34 -13.66 14.60
N GLY A 1022 14.07 -13.27 13.34
CA GLY A 1022 14.98 -13.42 12.20
C GLY A 1022 16.26 -12.57 12.30
N ALA A 1023 16.31 -11.56 13.17
CA ALA A 1023 17.52 -10.79 13.47
C ALA A 1023 18.36 -11.41 14.62
N GLY A 1024 17.94 -12.54 15.19
CA GLY A 1024 18.63 -13.25 16.26
C GLY A 1024 18.40 -12.64 17.66
N THR A 1025 19.27 -12.98 18.62
CA THR A 1025 19.11 -12.62 20.05
C THR A 1025 20.02 -11.47 20.52
N LYS A 1026 20.92 -10.94 19.67
CA LYS A 1026 21.78 -9.80 20.02
C LYS A 1026 21.00 -8.50 19.82
N PRO A 1027 20.86 -7.62 20.83
CA PRO A 1027 20.05 -6.41 20.72
C PRO A 1027 20.45 -5.48 19.56
N SER A 1028 19.43 -4.99 18.85
CA SER A 1028 19.53 -4.08 17.70
C SER A 1028 18.14 -3.49 17.39
N PRO A 1029 18.03 -2.41 16.59
CA PRO A 1029 16.74 -1.91 16.10
C PRO A 1029 15.92 -2.93 15.28
N LYS A 1030 16.52 -4.06 14.87
CA LYS A 1030 15.88 -5.13 14.08
C LYS A 1030 15.30 -6.26 14.94
N ASN A 1031 15.50 -6.21 16.26
CA ASN A 1031 14.89 -7.10 17.26
C ASN A 1031 14.47 -6.37 18.54
N ASP A 1032 14.19 -5.07 18.43
CA ASP A 1032 13.56 -4.24 19.44
C ASP A 1032 12.06 -4.09 19.09
N PRO A 1033 11.13 -4.69 19.86
CA PRO A 1033 9.70 -4.62 19.57
C PRO A 1033 9.10 -3.22 19.69
N GLU A 1034 9.65 -2.33 20.51
CA GLU A 1034 9.15 -0.95 20.64
C GLU A 1034 9.67 -0.06 19.50
N PHE A 1035 10.91 -0.28 19.01
CA PHE A 1035 11.40 0.41 17.81
C PHE A 1035 10.69 -0.05 16.51
N LEU A 1036 10.25 -1.31 16.47
CA LEU A 1036 9.48 -1.89 15.36
C LEU A 1036 7.97 -1.63 15.48
N LYS A 1037 7.50 -1.04 16.57
CA LYS A 1037 6.09 -0.70 16.78
C LYS A 1037 5.61 0.29 15.72
N ASP A 1038 4.49 -0.05 15.09
CA ASP A 1038 3.89 0.70 13.97
C ASP A 1038 4.86 0.99 12.79
N ASN A 1039 5.91 0.15 12.64
CA ASN A 1039 7.05 0.37 11.76
C ASN A 1039 7.47 -0.93 11.05
N ILE A 1040 8.09 -0.82 9.87
CA ILE A 1040 8.85 -1.91 9.23
C ILE A 1040 10.15 -1.34 8.66
N ILE A 1041 11.28 -2.02 8.87
CA ILE A 1041 12.60 -1.52 8.47
C ILE A 1041 13.38 -2.53 7.62
N PRO A 1042 14.19 -2.10 6.64
CA PRO A 1042 14.96 -3.01 5.80
C PRO A 1042 16.13 -3.68 6.55
N TYR A 1043 16.48 -4.91 6.16
CA TYR A 1043 17.74 -5.54 6.58
C TYR A 1043 18.93 -4.88 5.86
N THR A 1044 18.87 -4.84 4.53
CA THR A 1044 19.70 -4.03 3.62
C THR A 1044 18.82 -3.62 2.43
N LEU A 1045 19.24 -2.62 1.65
CA LEU A 1045 18.48 -2.17 0.46
C LEU A 1045 18.84 -2.98 -0.81
N THR A 1046 20.07 -3.47 -0.89
CA THR A 1046 20.61 -4.33 -1.97
C THR A 1046 21.54 -5.38 -1.36
N ASP A 1047 22.11 -6.26 -2.20
CA ASP A 1047 23.26 -7.13 -1.90
C ASP A 1047 23.05 -8.11 -0.73
N HIS A 1048 21.80 -8.33 -0.33
CA HIS A 1048 21.48 -9.22 0.78
C HIS A 1048 21.85 -10.66 0.42
N ILE A 1049 22.44 -11.41 1.35
CA ILE A 1049 23.01 -12.74 1.04
C ILE A 1049 22.02 -13.72 0.39
N HIS A 1050 20.75 -13.65 0.79
CA HIS A 1050 19.65 -14.43 0.20
C HIS A 1050 19.36 -14.08 -1.27
N GLU A 1051 19.60 -12.84 -1.74
CA GLU A 1051 19.46 -12.46 -3.15
C GLU A 1051 20.42 -13.26 -4.03
N ARG A 1052 21.69 -13.35 -3.58
CA ARG A 1052 22.75 -14.12 -4.22
C ARG A 1052 22.48 -15.63 -4.12
N GLU A 1053 22.02 -16.10 -2.95
CA GLU A 1053 21.69 -17.51 -2.70
C GLU A 1053 20.58 -18.00 -3.63
N VAL A 1054 19.47 -17.26 -3.73
CA VAL A 1054 18.36 -17.56 -4.64
C VAL A 1054 18.83 -17.45 -6.09
N SER A 1055 19.62 -16.44 -6.46
CA SER A 1055 20.10 -16.26 -7.83
C SER A 1055 21.02 -17.40 -8.28
N HIS A 1056 21.88 -17.90 -7.39
CA HIS A 1056 22.80 -19.00 -7.63
C HIS A 1056 22.04 -20.32 -7.83
N HIS A 1057 21.21 -20.73 -6.85
CA HIS A 1057 20.53 -22.03 -6.90
C HIS A 1057 19.38 -22.11 -7.91
N LEU A 1058 18.81 -20.99 -8.35
CA LEU A 1058 17.83 -20.96 -9.45
C LEU A 1058 18.45 -20.80 -10.85
N GLY A 1059 19.74 -20.50 -10.96
CA GLY A 1059 20.39 -20.19 -12.24
C GLY A 1059 19.83 -18.96 -12.96
N LYS A 1060 19.13 -18.07 -12.24
CA LYS A 1060 18.48 -16.85 -12.74
C LYS A 1060 18.57 -15.77 -11.68
N THR A 1061 18.98 -14.56 -12.07
CA THR A 1061 19.00 -13.40 -11.17
C THR A 1061 17.61 -13.05 -10.64
N VAL A 1062 17.56 -12.69 -9.36
CA VAL A 1062 16.40 -12.09 -8.69
C VAL A 1062 16.80 -10.78 -8.03
N ASN A 1063 15.83 -9.90 -7.79
CA ASN A 1063 15.99 -8.70 -6.97
C ASN A 1063 15.23 -8.94 -5.65
N PHE A 1064 15.84 -8.68 -4.49
CA PHE A 1064 15.28 -9.06 -3.19
C PHE A 1064 15.36 -7.93 -2.15
N ILE A 1065 14.21 -7.60 -1.57
CA ILE A 1065 14.02 -6.44 -0.69
C ILE A 1065 13.56 -6.94 0.71
N PRO A 1066 14.50 -7.28 1.62
CA PRO A 1066 14.21 -7.83 2.94
C PRO A 1066 13.85 -6.76 3.99
N HIS A 1067 12.77 -6.97 4.73
CA HIS A 1067 12.31 -6.12 5.84
C HIS A 1067 12.03 -6.94 7.12
N VAL A 1068 12.03 -6.27 8.27
CA VAL A 1068 11.60 -6.82 9.56
C VAL A 1068 10.45 -6.01 10.15
N ALA A 1069 9.58 -6.69 10.88
CA ALA A 1069 8.31 -6.19 11.42
C ALA A 1069 8.09 -6.63 12.89
N PRO A 1070 7.19 -5.97 13.65
CA PRO A 1070 7.05 -6.16 15.11
C PRO A 1070 6.46 -7.50 15.57
N TRP A 1071 6.06 -8.41 14.67
CA TRP A 1071 5.65 -9.76 15.06
C TRP A 1071 6.88 -10.66 15.32
N PHE A 1072 6.78 -11.60 16.25
CA PHE A 1072 7.95 -12.41 16.66
C PHE A 1072 8.52 -13.29 15.54
N GLN A 1073 7.69 -14.08 14.85
CA GLN A 1073 8.13 -15.07 13.86
C GLN A 1073 7.14 -15.19 12.69
N GLY A 1074 7.61 -15.77 11.59
CA GLY A 1074 6.91 -15.89 10.31
C GLY A 1074 7.37 -14.86 9.29
N ILE A 1075 7.45 -15.27 8.03
CA ILE A 1075 7.79 -14.45 6.86
C ILE A 1075 6.60 -14.42 5.90
N THR A 1076 6.38 -13.28 5.24
CA THR A 1076 5.64 -13.20 3.97
C THR A 1076 6.56 -12.74 2.85
N LEU A 1077 6.40 -13.32 1.66
CA LEU A 1077 7.13 -13.02 0.44
C LEU A 1077 6.12 -12.70 -0.66
N THR A 1078 6.10 -11.46 -1.13
CA THR A 1078 5.34 -11.05 -2.32
C THR A 1078 6.29 -11.07 -3.51
N VAL A 1079 6.09 -12.02 -4.43
CA VAL A 1079 7.01 -12.30 -5.52
C VAL A 1079 6.37 -11.92 -6.85
N ASN A 1080 6.92 -10.89 -7.49
CA ASN A 1080 6.52 -10.40 -8.80
C ASN A 1080 7.40 -11.03 -9.89
N ILE A 1081 6.78 -11.80 -10.79
CA ILE A 1081 7.45 -12.63 -11.80
C ILE A 1081 7.01 -12.16 -13.21
N PRO A 1082 7.91 -11.55 -13.99
CA PRO A 1082 7.69 -11.27 -15.42
C PRO A 1082 7.71 -12.55 -16.26
N LEU A 1083 6.74 -12.71 -17.17
CA LEU A 1083 6.49 -13.94 -17.93
C LEU A 1083 6.68 -13.76 -19.44
N SER A 1084 7.46 -14.68 -20.04
CA SER A 1084 7.78 -14.70 -21.47
C SER A 1084 6.59 -15.02 -22.37
N LYS A 1085 5.60 -15.77 -21.85
CA LYS A 1085 4.33 -16.08 -22.51
C LYS A 1085 3.14 -15.69 -21.61
N SER A 1086 1.97 -15.52 -22.23
CA SER A 1086 0.73 -15.17 -21.52
C SER A 1086 0.11 -16.38 -20.84
N PHE A 1087 -0.37 -16.21 -19.60
CA PHE A 1087 -1.08 -17.21 -18.80
C PHE A 1087 -2.39 -16.67 -18.20
N LYS A 1088 -3.26 -17.54 -17.70
CA LYS A 1088 -4.33 -17.23 -16.73
C LYS A 1088 -3.90 -17.58 -15.30
N SER A 1089 -4.56 -16.99 -14.30
CA SER A 1089 -4.34 -17.30 -12.87
C SER A 1089 -4.48 -18.81 -12.56
N ALA A 1090 -5.53 -19.47 -13.07
CA ALA A 1090 -5.71 -20.91 -12.91
C ALA A 1090 -4.58 -21.73 -13.55
N GLU A 1091 -4.10 -21.35 -14.74
CA GLU A 1091 -3.00 -22.03 -15.43
C GLU A 1091 -1.67 -21.86 -14.69
N ILE A 1092 -1.46 -20.75 -13.99
CA ILE A 1092 -0.32 -20.59 -13.07
C ILE A 1092 -0.51 -21.50 -11.86
N ARG A 1093 -1.65 -21.43 -11.17
CA ARG A 1093 -1.93 -22.23 -9.97
C ARG A 1093 -1.75 -23.72 -10.23
N GLU A 1094 -2.25 -24.23 -11.34
CA GLU A 1094 -2.12 -25.63 -11.75
C GLU A 1094 -0.65 -26.07 -11.83
N LEU A 1095 0.26 -25.22 -12.32
CA LEU A 1095 1.70 -25.53 -12.33
C LEU A 1095 2.29 -25.69 -10.91
N TYR A 1096 1.79 -24.97 -9.90
CA TYR A 1096 2.24 -25.11 -8.51
C TYR A 1096 1.62 -26.36 -7.87
N GLU A 1097 0.34 -26.63 -8.12
CA GLU A 1097 -0.35 -27.83 -7.62
C GLU A 1097 0.25 -29.11 -8.23
N GLN A 1098 0.61 -29.10 -9.52
CA GLN A 1098 1.36 -30.18 -10.17
C GLN A 1098 2.81 -30.29 -9.63
N ARG A 1099 3.55 -29.18 -9.53
CA ARG A 1099 4.98 -29.20 -9.12
C ARG A 1099 5.20 -29.61 -7.66
N TYR A 1100 4.20 -29.42 -6.80
CA TYR A 1100 4.24 -29.77 -5.38
C TYR A 1100 3.22 -30.85 -4.98
N ALA A 1101 2.72 -31.62 -5.95
CA ALA A 1101 1.88 -32.79 -5.70
C ALA A 1101 2.62 -33.82 -4.83
N GLY A 1102 2.06 -34.09 -3.64
CA GLY A 1102 2.64 -35.02 -2.66
C GLY A 1102 3.69 -34.41 -1.70
N GLU A 1103 4.09 -33.15 -1.88
CA GLU A 1103 5.07 -32.50 -1.01
C GLU A 1103 4.47 -32.10 0.35
N LYS A 1104 4.69 -32.93 1.37
CA LYS A 1104 4.03 -32.84 2.69
C LYS A 1104 4.29 -31.52 3.44
N LEU A 1105 5.41 -30.84 3.15
CA LEU A 1105 5.79 -29.57 3.78
C LEU A 1105 5.57 -28.35 2.87
N ILE A 1106 4.77 -28.49 1.81
CA ILE A 1106 4.30 -27.38 0.96
C ILE A 1106 2.76 -27.45 0.89
N LYS A 1107 2.09 -26.30 0.98
CA LYS A 1107 0.64 -26.18 0.78
C LYS A 1107 0.33 -25.08 -0.21
N VAL A 1108 -0.16 -25.48 -1.38
CA VAL A 1108 -0.70 -24.54 -2.36
C VAL A 1108 -2.14 -24.17 -1.94
N THR A 1109 -2.48 -22.88 -2.00
CA THR A 1109 -3.82 -22.35 -1.69
C THR A 1109 -4.24 -21.30 -2.71
N GLU A 1110 -5.54 -21.06 -2.83
CA GLU A 1110 -6.08 -20.03 -3.70
C GLU A 1110 -5.84 -18.63 -3.12
N ASP A 1111 -6.26 -18.44 -1.87
CA ASP A 1111 -6.13 -17.19 -1.13
C ASP A 1111 -4.66 -16.77 -0.90
N VAL A 1112 -4.48 -15.47 -0.65
CA VAL A 1112 -3.20 -14.88 -0.22
C VAL A 1112 -2.88 -15.41 1.19
N PRO A 1113 -1.81 -16.21 1.38
CA PRO A 1113 -1.49 -16.78 2.69
C PRO A 1113 -1.00 -15.70 3.67
N LEU A 1114 -1.37 -15.83 4.96
CA LEU A 1114 -1.09 -14.82 5.98
C LEU A 1114 -0.03 -15.29 6.99
N VAL A 1115 0.83 -14.37 7.44
CA VAL A 1115 1.91 -14.68 8.41
C VAL A 1115 1.37 -15.27 9.72
N LYS A 1116 0.23 -14.78 10.19
CA LYS A 1116 -0.46 -15.28 11.40
C LYS A 1116 -0.87 -16.75 11.31
N GLU A 1117 -1.05 -17.28 10.10
CA GLU A 1117 -1.39 -18.69 9.88
C GLU A 1117 -0.16 -19.60 9.80
N ILE A 1118 1.00 -19.06 9.35
CA ILE A 1118 2.23 -19.83 9.18
C ILE A 1118 3.13 -19.84 10.42
N SER A 1119 2.96 -18.88 11.33
CA SER A 1119 3.66 -18.87 12.62
C SER A 1119 3.43 -20.19 13.38
N SER A 1120 4.51 -20.78 13.88
CA SER A 1120 4.54 -22.11 14.50
C SER A 1120 4.03 -23.21 13.54
N LYS A 1121 4.42 -23.18 12.26
CA LYS A 1121 4.12 -24.24 11.27
C LYS A 1121 5.38 -24.79 10.58
N HIS A 1122 5.35 -26.09 10.29
CA HIS A 1122 6.45 -26.85 9.70
C HIS A 1122 6.44 -26.86 8.15
N TYR A 1123 5.57 -26.08 7.51
CA TYR A 1123 5.37 -26.08 6.06
C TYR A 1123 5.43 -24.67 5.47
N VAL A 1124 5.65 -24.58 4.15
CA VAL A 1124 5.50 -23.34 3.37
C VAL A 1124 4.08 -23.29 2.80
N ARG A 1125 3.43 -22.12 2.82
CA ARG A 1125 2.12 -21.90 2.18
C ARG A 1125 2.29 -20.95 1.00
N ILE A 1126 1.76 -21.30 -0.17
CA ILE A 1126 1.93 -20.52 -1.42
C ILE A 1126 0.56 -20.30 -2.04
N GLY A 1127 0.20 -19.06 -2.35
CA GLY A 1127 -1.10 -18.71 -2.91
C GLY A 1127 -1.17 -17.28 -3.45
N GLY A 1128 -2.39 -16.75 -3.60
CA GLY A 1128 -2.61 -15.38 -4.06
C GLY A 1128 -2.14 -15.15 -5.52
N PHE A 1129 -2.40 -16.11 -6.41
CA PHE A 1129 -1.91 -16.16 -7.80
C PHE A 1129 -2.51 -15.07 -8.72
N ALA A 1130 -2.14 -13.81 -8.50
CA ALA A 1130 -2.68 -12.65 -9.22
C ALA A 1130 -1.94 -12.40 -10.54
N VAL A 1131 -2.57 -12.74 -11.66
CA VAL A 1131 -2.03 -12.49 -13.01
C VAL A 1131 -2.53 -11.13 -13.53
N HIS A 1132 -1.60 -10.31 -14.03
CA HIS A 1132 -1.86 -8.99 -14.60
C HIS A 1132 -2.73 -9.04 -15.87
N SER A 1133 -3.41 -7.95 -16.22
CA SER A 1133 -4.28 -7.84 -17.41
C SER A 1133 -3.58 -8.21 -18.72
N SER A 1134 -2.30 -7.84 -18.87
CA SER A 1134 -1.44 -8.21 -20.02
C SER A 1134 -1.07 -9.71 -20.08
N ARG A 1135 -1.42 -10.49 -19.04
CA ARG A 1135 -1.12 -11.92 -18.85
C ARG A 1135 0.37 -12.30 -18.81
N LYS A 1136 1.28 -11.33 -18.95
CA LYS A 1136 2.75 -11.50 -18.97
C LYS A 1136 3.44 -11.11 -17.66
N ARG A 1137 2.70 -11.04 -16.55
CA ARG A 1137 3.23 -10.79 -15.21
C ARG A 1137 2.31 -11.45 -14.20
N VAL A 1138 2.88 -12.14 -13.22
CA VAL A 1138 2.14 -12.72 -12.10
C VAL A 1138 2.76 -12.26 -10.79
N VAL A 1139 1.91 -12.05 -9.79
CA VAL A 1139 2.32 -11.95 -8.39
C VAL A 1139 1.87 -13.23 -7.69
N VAL A 1140 2.78 -13.80 -6.90
CA VAL A 1140 2.53 -14.97 -6.05
C VAL A 1140 2.98 -14.60 -4.63
N VAL A 1141 2.21 -15.00 -3.62
CA VAL A 1141 2.55 -14.76 -2.22
C VAL A 1141 2.87 -16.08 -1.53
N ALA A 1142 4.02 -16.14 -0.86
CA ALA A 1142 4.43 -17.30 -0.08
C ALA A 1142 4.72 -16.91 1.37
N THR A 1143 4.25 -17.71 2.32
CA THR A 1143 4.57 -17.56 3.75
C THR A 1143 5.31 -18.79 4.28
N ILE A 1144 6.26 -18.56 5.16
CA ILE A 1144 7.12 -19.58 5.78
C ILE A 1144 7.46 -19.16 7.21
N ASP A 1145 7.50 -20.10 8.15
CA ASP A 1145 8.03 -19.82 9.50
C ASP A 1145 9.57 -19.75 9.47
N ASN A 1146 10.16 -18.63 9.91
CA ASN A 1146 11.61 -18.42 9.82
C ASN A 1146 12.44 -19.27 10.79
N LEU A 1147 11.86 -19.77 11.88
CA LEU A 1147 12.55 -20.60 12.87
C LEU A 1147 12.34 -22.09 12.61
N LEU A 1148 11.16 -22.46 12.09
CA LEU A 1148 10.79 -23.82 11.74
C LEU A 1148 11.19 -24.16 10.30
N LYS A 1149 10.29 -24.07 9.31
CA LYS A 1149 10.57 -24.50 7.92
C LYS A 1149 11.63 -23.66 7.22
N GLY A 1150 11.92 -22.46 7.74
CA GLY A 1150 13.06 -21.64 7.34
C GLY A 1150 14.40 -22.00 8.00
N ALA A 1151 14.42 -22.87 9.02
CA ALA A 1151 15.64 -23.28 9.71
C ALA A 1151 15.53 -24.68 10.39
N ALA A 1152 14.98 -24.78 11.61
CA ALA A 1152 15.06 -25.99 12.45
C ALA A 1152 14.36 -27.22 11.84
N THR A 1153 13.20 -27.02 11.19
CA THR A 1153 12.47 -28.07 10.48
C THR A 1153 13.17 -28.48 9.19
N GLN A 1154 13.78 -27.52 8.48
CA GLN A 1154 14.56 -27.81 7.27
C GLN A 1154 15.78 -28.67 7.59
N ALA A 1155 16.52 -28.32 8.64
CA ALA A 1155 17.71 -29.05 9.07
C ALA A 1155 17.37 -30.50 9.45
N LEU A 1156 16.26 -30.73 10.17
CA LEU A 1156 15.81 -32.07 10.53
C LEU A 1156 15.20 -32.87 9.36
N GLN A 1157 14.69 -32.19 8.32
CA GLN A 1157 14.24 -32.86 7.09
C GLN A 1157 15.40 -33.44 6.27
N VAL A 1158 16.60 -32.83 6.35
CA VAL A 1158 17.81 -33.33 5.67
C VAL A 1158 18.68 -34.24 6.53
N CYS A 1159 18.48 -34.25 7.86
CA CYS A 1159 19.12 -35.19 8.76
C CYS A 1159 18.80 -36.65 8.40
N HIS A 1160 19.84 -37.46 8.27
CA HIS A 1160 19.76 -38.90 8.01
C HIS A 1160 20.92 -39.62 8.69
N ARG A 1161 20.81 -40.94 8.90
CA ARG A 1161 21.93 -41.75 9.38
C ARG A 1161 22.80 -42.18 8.18
N PRO A 1162 24.14 -42.16 8.25
CA PRO A 1162 25.01 -42.57 7.13
C PRO A 1162 24.65 -43.93 6.51
N ASN A 1163 24.14 -44.88 7.33
CA ASN A 1163 23.70 -46.21 6.91
C ASN A 1163 22.31 -46.22 6.22
N GLY A 1164 21.83 -45.08 5.70
CA GLY A 1164 20.73 -45.02 4.74
C GLY A 1164 19.30 -45.00 5.33
N ILE A 1165 19.13 -44.73 6.63
CA ILE A 1165 17.80 -44.48 7.22
C ILE A 1165 17.42 -43.01 6.99
N ASN A 1166 16.29 -42.76 6.31
CA ASN A 1166 15.73 -41.42 6.10
C ASN A 1166 14.67 -41.13 7.18
N PHE A 1167 14.82 -40.03 7.92
CA PHE A 1167 13.89 -39.64 8.98
C PHE A 1167 12.68 -38.83 8.50
N GLU A 1168 12.64 -38.38 7.24
CA GLU A 1168 11.55 -37.54 6.69
C GLU A 1168 10.14 -38.13 6.85
N LEU A 1169 9.99 -39.47 6.79
CA LEU A 1169 8.70 -40.13 7.02
C LEU A 1169 8.24 -40.04 8.48
N VAL A 1170 9.17 -40.17 9.42
CA VAL A 1170 8.92 -40.11 10.88
C VAL A 1170 8.73 -38.66 11.33
N PHE A 1171 9.50 -37.74 10.75
CA PHE A 1171 9.47 -36.31 11.03
C PHE A 1171 8.07 -35.71 10.87
N VAL A 1172 7.29 -36.17 9.88
CA VAL A 1172 5.90 -35.75 9.65
C VAL A 1172 4.97 -36.16 10.80
N GLU A 1173 5.11 -37.37 11.34
CA GLU A 1173 4.33 -37.81 12.50
C GLU A 1173 4.70 -37.07 13.78
N VAL A 1174 5.98 -36.73 13.94
CA VAL A 1174 6.47 -35.93 15.07
C VAL A 1174 5.87 -34.53 15.00
N CYS A 1175 5.94 -33.87 13.85
CA CYS A 1175 5.33 -32.55 13.64
C CYS A 1175 3.81 -32.55 13.87
N ALA A 1176 3.12 -33.65 13.56
CA ALA A 1176 1.70 -33.81 13.87
C ALA A 1176 1.44 -33.95 15.38
N LYS A 1177 2.28 -34.69 16.11
CA LYS A 1177 2.18 -34.88 17.57
C LYS A 1177 2.50 -33.60 18.35
N THR A 1178 3.55 -32.86 17.97
CA THR A 1178 3.89 -31.56 18.62
C THR A 1178 2.77 -30.53 18.43
N PHE A 1179 2.04 -30.58 17.31
CA PHE A 1179 0.87 -29.74 17.05
C PHE A 1179 -0.23 -29.88 18.12
N SER A 1180 -0.34 -31.05 18.76
CA SER A 1180 -1.34 -31.33 19.79
C SER A 1180 -0.94 -30.78 21.17
N SER A 1181 0.34 -30.88 21.55
CA SER A 1181 0.80 -30.41 22.87
C SER A 1181 0.83 -28.88 22.98
N THR A 1182 1.16 -28.17 21.89
CA THR A 1182 1.15 -26.70 21.89
C THR A 1182 -0.26 -26.11 22.01
N ILE A 1183 -1.33 -26.86 21.67
CA ILE A 1183 -2.71 -26.40 21.88
C ILE A 1183 -3.08 -26.46 23.37
N LEU A 1184 -2.82 -27.59 24.04
CA LEU A 1184 -3.02 -27.74 25.49
C LEU A 1184 -2.27 -26.67 26.29
N GLN A 1185 -0.99 -26.44 25.96
CA GLN A 1185 -0.16 -25.50 26.70
C GLN A 1185 -0.64 -24.03 26.59
N ASN A 1186 -1.30 -23.66 25.47
CA ASN A 1186 -1.91 -22.33 25.32
C ASN A 1186 -3.32 -22.24 25.90
N MET A 1187 -4.06 -23.36 26.01
CA MET A 1187 -5.37 -23.35 26.68
C MET A 1187 -5.24 -23.17 28.19
N ASN A 1188 -4.30 -23.86 28.85
CA ASN A 1188 -4.09 -23.71 30.29
C ASN A 1188 -3.67 -22.27 30.67
N LEU A 1189 -2.79 -21.65 29.87
CA LEU A 1189 -2.38 -20.25 30.04
C LEU A 1189 -3.49 -19.22 29.78
N ALA A 1190 -4.56 -19.58 29.09
CA ALA A 1190 -5.67 -18.67 28.75
C ALA A 1190 -6.90 -18.82 29.67
N LEU A 1191 -7.05 -19.96 30.35
CA LEU A 1191 -8.27 -20.31 31.11
C LEU A 1191 -8.08 -20.35 32.64
N GLY A 1192 -6.84 -20.38 33.15
CA GLY A 1192 -6.59 -20.24 34.59
C GLY A 1192 -7.04 -21.42 35.46
N TYR A 1193 -7.29 -22.59 34.86
CA TYR A 1193 -7.55 -23.84 35.57
C TYR A 1193 -6.29 -24.71 35.58
N ASP A 1194 -5.68 -24.86 36.75
CA ASP A 1194 -4.95 -26.08 37.08
C ASP A 1194 -5.96 -27.17 37.52
N GLU A 1195 -5.53 -28.43 37.51
CA GLU A 1195 -6.32 -29.65 37.77
C GLU A 1195 -7.42 -30.00 36.75
N TYR A 1196 -7.04 -30.71 35.68
CA TYR A 1196 -7.84 -31.83 35.11
C TYR A 1196 -6.94 -32.77 34.27
N GLU A 1197 -6.27 -33.72 34.91
CA GLU A 1197 -5.78 -34.93 34.21
C GLU A 1197 -6.88 -36.00 34.20
N GLY A 1198 -7.08 -36.68 33.07
CA GLY A 1198 -7.88 -37.93 33.05
C GLY A 1198 -9.08 -38.01 32.10
N ILE A 1199 -8.96 -37.57 30.84
CA ILE A 1199 -9.85 -38.07 29.76
C ILE A 1199 -8.97 -38.53 28.58
N PRO A 1200 -9.01 -39.81 28.17
CA PRO A 1200 -8.40 -40.26 26.91
C PRO A 1200 -9.30 -39.87 25.73
N LEU A 1201 -8.69 -39.44 24.62
CA LEU A 1201 -9.36 -39.22 23.34
C LEU A 1201 -8.95 -40.29 22.33
N GLU A 1202 -9.94 -40.89 21.68
CA GLU A 1202 -9.81 -41.65 20.42
C GLU A 1202 -9.77 -40.69 19.21
#